data_AF-A0AAI8Z1S5-F1
#
_entry.id   AF-A0AAI8Z1S5-F1
#
_cell.length_a   1.000
_cell.length_b   1.000
_cell.length_c   1.000
_cell.angle_alpha   90.00
_cell.angle_beta   90.00
_cell.angle_gamma   90.00
#
_symmetry.space_group_name_H-M   'P 1'
#
loop_
_entity.id
_entity.type
_entity.pdbx_description
1 polymer ?
#
loop_
_entity_poly.entity_id
_entity_poly.type
_entity_poly.pdbx_seq_one_letter_code
_entity_poly.pdbx_strand_id
1 'polypeptide(L)'
;MLSRPATKIPLTADDVAAYEQRQLARKARNKSQELGDFDDYGKNDSTPEMTPAEEARAVKAKMSRDQRIGVGGSREYLARLFCVHDRHIALWRSHLLFNNLLIMVFAHHSLRAASLIAFIFLLYTLLPTAQADLHVLDLDDSLNVPLSSSEMRFELNDAGSPKLGPRIEKYDYLAASEMPADSRKLAKRYGSGEPFWFSQIKRQGQPAYGRNATYQVFRNVLDYGAKGDGITDDTDAFNAAIADGNRCGWMTGGYIGGTQTYGGYYGCDSQTTTPAIVYVPGGRTYMISSPVIMLYMTQMVGDANDLPVVKATADFSGIGIFDSDPYIIYQTQYYQNQNNFYRHVRNFVFDTTGVPPTTQVHGLHWQVAQAASLQNLVFNMPVGTPGDGNMHIGIFMDNGSSQFFEDIIFIGGQYGFFAGNQQMNIRNLTFYGCETGIYQNWGWIFVYKDITFHDCGIGLDMTGTPHSVTIQDSDFYNTPIAMTTNFSDYSVPPAANSLAIDNCFFDENTPIALASANGSTIVTGNRRVEGFVQGTSYTAYDTTHVVGNMDCYGPQTVYSRVQQEQPSAPKAAELLNSEGKFPSRGRPQYEGVPVEQFKSIMDYGCSNDGVTDVTTCVQNFLNSIDIAGGEIAFIDHGAYVITDTITVPNGIRMIGEIWPLFMVSAEAGKFQDQFNPQAAFLVGQPGDRGDTEIVEILFETRGPVPGAIMMQWNLECTGQISCGVFDSHWRVGGSNGTQLQNYNCIKQPNVAHGADPSCWVSFMLVHIAPSARNVIFSHNWLWVADHELDLDGKDQIDIYNGRGMLIESQGPFWMYGPSNEHSVLYNTQIANAKNIYLSMAQSETAYMQSNPNSLSSFTPQTAWSDPTFEDCFSARCFKTLGLRIYNSSYVYNYGSGLYSFFENYDSACITTHNCDERRVVIDKSEAVYMYNMNSIAASFLFDVDGTELVPYLNNQGTFADTVAFFEYP
;
A
#
# COMPACT_ATOMS: atom_id res chain seq x y z
N MET A 1 -22.46 -42.88 -13.70
CA MET A 1 -22.21 -44.19 -13.04
C MET A 1 -20.72 -44.29 -12.74
N LEU A 2 -20.41 -44.88 -11.59
CA LEU A 2 -19.18 -44.81 -10.79
C LEU A 2 -17.89 -45.39 -11.43
N SER A 3 -16.74 -44.90 -10.92
CA SER A 3 -15.47 -45.62 -10.55
C SER A 3 -14.19 -45.05 -11.21
N ARG A 4 -13.00 -44.95 -10.60
CA ARG A 4 -12.40 -45.07 -9.25
C ARG A 4 -10.97 -44.42 -9.36
N PRO A 5 -10.19 -44.24 -8.27
CA PRO A 5 -9.13 -43.23 -8.12
C PRO A 5 -7.75 -43.65 -8.63
N ALA A 6 -6.93 -42.68 -9.04
CA ALA A 6 -5.51 -42.88 -9.29
C ALA A 6 -4.72 -42.90 -7.97
N THR A 7 -4.00 -43.99 -7.75
CA THR A 7 -3.15 -44.30 -6.60
C THR A 7 -1.82 -43.55 -6.63
N LYS A 8 -1.45 -42.88 -5.52
CA LYS A 8 -0.07 -42.48 -5.21
C LYS A 8 0.75 -43.75 -4.89
N ILE A 9 1.89 -43.93 -5.55
CA ILE A 9 2.87 -44.98 -5.22
C ILE A 9 3.82 -44.42 -4.15
N PRO A 10 4.03 -45.08 -3.00
CA PRO A 10 5.04 -44.68 -2.03
C PRO A 10 6.43 -45.20 -2.44
N LEU A 11 7.45 -44.37 -2.23
CA LEU A 11 8.88 -44.70 -2.39
C LEU A 11 9.25 -45.88 -1.48
N THR A 12 10.03 -46.83 -1.99
CA THR A 12 10.47 -47.99 -1.22
C THR A 12 11.70 -47.66 -0.39
N ALA A 13 11.96 -48.41 0.68
CA ALA A 13 13.16 -48.25 1.50
C ALA A 13 14.46 -48.42 0.69
N ASP A 14 14.41 -49.17 -0.41
CA ASP A 14 15.53 -49.36 -1.33
C ASP A 14 15.83 -48.10 -2.15
N ASP A 15 14.80 -47.30 -2.48
CA ASP A 15 14.97 -46.01 -3.18
C ASP A 15 15.65 -44.96 -2.28
N VAL A 16 15.32 -44.98 -0.99
CA VAL A 16 15.93 -44.11 0.03
C VAL A 16 17.39 -44.54 0.29
N ALA A 17 17.65 -45.84 0.41
CA ALA A 17 19.00 -46.36 0.59
C ALA A 17 19.92 -46.07 -0.62
N ALA A 18 19.37 -46.16 -1.85
CA ALA A 18 20.10 -45.82 -3.07
C ALA A 18 20.42 -44.31 -3.16
N TYR A 19 19.55 -43.46 -2.62
CA TYR A 19 19.77 -42.01 -2.54
C TYR A 19 20.87 -41.66 -1.53
N GLU A 20 20.85 -42.25 -0.34
CA GLU A 20 21.86 -42.01 0.70
C GLU A 20 23.25 -42.50 0.28
N GLN A 21 23.35 -43.64 -0.40
CA GLN A 21 24.60 -44.14 -0.99
C GLN A 21 25.21 -43.15 -2.00
N ARG A 22 24.37 -42.47 -2.81
CA ARG A 22 24.85 -41.44 -3.76
C ARG A 22 25.34 -40.18 -3.04
N GLN A 23 24.74 -39.81 -1.91
CA GLN A 23 25.18 -38.67 -1.10
C GLN A 23 26.53 -38.93 -0.41
N LEU A 24 26.75 -40.16 0.07
CA LEU A 24 28.02 -40.58 0.67
C LEU A 24 29.16 -40.64 -0.37
N ALA A 25 28.88 -41.11 -1.59
CA ALA A 25 29.85 -41.08 -2.68
C ALA A 25 30.22 -39.64 -3.10
N ARG A 26 29.30 -38.68 -2.95
CA ARG A 26 29.53 -37.25 -3.21
C ARG A 26 30.42 -36.60 -2.14
N LYS A 27 30.20 -36.94 -0.86
CA LYS A 27 31.05 -36.48 0.27
C LYS A 27 32.47 -37.05 0.20
N ALA A 28 32.66 -38.26 -0.31
CA ALA A 28 33.99 -38.85 -0.50
C ALA A 28 34.80 -38.17 -1.62
N ARG A 29 34.15 -37.54 -2.62
CA ARG A 29 34.83 -36.79 -3.69
C ARG A 29 35.33 -35.41 -3.25
N ASN A 30 34.64 -34.76 -2.31
CA ASN A 30 34.97 -33.40 -1.89
C ASN A 30 36.06 -33.31 -0.81
N LYS A 31 36.56 -34.44 -0.29
CA LYS A 31 37.56 -34.47 0.79
C LYS A 31 39.01 -34.67 0.31
N SER A 32 39.30 -34.40 -0.97
CA SER A 32 40.64 -34.59 -1.55
C SER A 32 41.35 -33.29 -1.98
N GLN A 33 40.91 -32.11 -1.53
CA GLN A 33 41.47 -30.86 -2.02
C GLN A 33 41.89 -29.79 -1.01
N GLU A 34 41.94 -30.07 0.29
CA GLU A 34 42.56 -29.13 1.25
C GLU A 34 43.31 -29.88 2.35
N LEU A 35 44.64 -29.99 2.17
CA LEU A 35 45.61 -30.32 3.22
C LEU A 35 46.95 -29.62 2.90
N GLY A 36 47.42 -28.83 3.87
CA GLY A 36 48.69 -28.09 3.91
C GLY A 36 48.42 -26.62 4.29
N ASP A 37 48.98 -26.00 5.34
CA ASP A 37 50.18 -26.31 6.11
C ASP A 37 50.29 -25.34 7.34
N PHE A 38 50.91 -25.82 8.44
CA PHE A 38 51.66 -25.15 9.54
C PHE A 38 51.05 -24.18 10.60
N ASP A 39 50.78 -24.71 11.81
CA ASP A 39 51.53 -24.65 13.11
C ASP A 39 52.17 -23.36 13.73
N ASP A 40 51.71 -23.06 14.97
CA ASP A 40 52.42 -23.01 16.30
C ASP A 40 52.64 -21.68 17.10
N TYR A 41 52.57 -21.86 18.44
CA TYR A 41 52.83 -21.03 19.64
C TYR A 41 51.73 -20.07 20.17
N GLY A 42 51.29 -20.06 21.45
CA GLY A 42 51.63 -20.83 22.66
C GLY A 42 51.06 -20.19 23.95
N LYS A 43 50.23 -20.96 24.69
CA LYS A 43 50.07 -21.16 26.17
C LYS A 43 49.93 -20.06 27.26
N ASN A 44 49.05 -20.41 28.21
CA ASN A 44 48.94 -20.17 29.69
C ASN A 44 47.92 -19.12 30.17
N ASP A 45 47.15 -19.27 31.26
CA ASP A 45 46.69 -20.40 32.11
C ASP A 45 45.64 -19.86 33.13
N SER A 46 44.84 -20.77 33.71
CA SER A 46 44.10 -20.73 35.01
C SER A 46 42.72 -20.02 35.17
N THR A 47 41.73 -20.85 35.50
CA THR A 47 40.44 -20.58 36.20
C THR A 47 40.58 -21.02 37.69
N PRO A 48 39.60 -20.78 38.62
CA PRO A 48 38.37 -21.59 38.68
C PRO A 48 37.07 -20.92 39.23
N GLU A 49 35.98 -21.67 39.00
CA GLU A 49 34.54 -21.68 39.35
C GLU A 49 34.13 -21.41 40.84
N MET A 50 33.00 -20.70 41.14
CA MET A 50 31.57 -21.12 41.35
C MET A 50 31.26 -21.52 42.84
N THR A 51 30.19 -21.10 43.56
CA THR A 51 28.76 -21.47 43.41
C THR A 51 27.80 -20.66 44.34
N PRO A 52 26.47 -20.78 44.11
CA PRO A 52 25.39 -20.10 44.83
C PRO A 52 24.70 -20.98 45.89
N ALA A 53 24.36 -20.39 47.04
CA ALA A 53 23.21 -20.72 47.91
C ALA A 53 23.28 -19.89 49.19
N GLU A 54 22.29 -19.00 49.41
CA GLU A 54 21.71 -18.72 50.74
C GLU A 54 20.48 -17.79 50.61
N GLU A 55 19.51 -18.24 49.81
CA GLU A 55 18.11 -17.96 50.12
C GLU A 55 17.84 -18.33 51.59
N ALA A 56 17.46 -17.35 52.42
CA ALA A 56 16.21 -17.38 53.19
C ALA A 56 16.18 -16.37 54.36
N ARG A 57 15.11 -15.56 54.37
CA ARG A 57 14.26 -15.09 55.50
C ARG A 57 13.99 -13.58 55.44
N ALA A 58 12.88 -13.10 54.89
CA ALA A 58 11.48 -13.18 55.38
C ALA A 58 11.07 -12.09 56.41
N VAL A 59 10.20 -11.18 55.94
CA VAL A 59 8.87 -10.83 56.51
C VAL A 59 8.70 -9.63 57.48
N LYS A 60 7.68 -8.80 57.11
CA LYS A 60 6.79 -7.83 57.84
C LYS A 60 7.10 -6.33 57.70
N ALA A 61 6.15 -5.38 57.66
CA ALA A 61 4.73 -5.27 57.27
C ALA A 61 4.27 -3.79 57.47
N LYS A 62 3.40 -3.28 56.56
CA LYS A 62 2.28 -2.31 56.73
C LYS A 62 2.44 -0.83 57.20
N MET A 63 2.15 0.07 56.24
CA MET A 63 1.09 1.12 56.14
C MET A 63 0.84 2.26 57.17
N SER A 64 0.57 3.44 56.56
CA SER A 64 -0.41 4.54 56.86
C SER A 64 0.26 5.92 57.12
N ARG A 65 -0.24 7.11 56.72
CA ARG A 65 -1.56 7.56 56.19
C ARG A 65 -1.47 9.01 55.61
N ASP A 66 -2.35 9.25 54.64
CA ASP A 66 -2.86 10.43 53.88
C ASP A 66 -2.81 11.90 54.36
N GLN A 67 -2.86 12.82 53.36
CA GLN A 67 -3.85 13.91 53.07
C GLN A 67 -3.17 15.20 52.54
N ARG A 68 -3.66 16.02 51.60
CA ARG A 68 -4.95 16.26 50.88
C ARG A 68 -4.67 17.21 49.70
N ILE A 69 -5.41 17.17 48.59
CA ILE A 69 -6.37 18.17 48.00
C ILE A 69 -6.56 17.67 46.54
N GLY A 70 -7.70 17.65 45.86
CA GLY A 70 -9.08 18.02 46.10
C GLY A 70 -9.83 17.70 44.79
N VAL A 71 -10.86 16.86 44.87
CA VAL A 71 -11.62 16.33 43.73
C VAL A 71 -12.87 17.17 43.50
N GLY A 72 -13.08 17.57 42.25
CA GLY A 72 -14.36 18.04 41.73
C GLY A 72 -14.53 17.51 40.31
N GLY A 73 -15.32 16.44 40.15
CA GLY A 73 -15.56 15.75 38.87
C GLY A 73 -15.84 14.26 39.09
N SER A 74 -16.89 13.95 39.84
CA SER A 74 -17.15 12.62 40.41
C SER A 74 -18.48 12.03 39.96
N ARG A 75 -18.44 10.97 39.14
CA ARG A 75 -19.17 9.69 39.28
C ARG A 75 -19.11 8.86 37.98
N GLU A 76 -19.17 9.48 36.82
CA GLU A 76 -19.09 8.78 35.52
C GLU A 76 -17.70 8.22 35.23
N TYR A 77 -16.65 8.97 35.54
CA TYR A 77 -15.26 8.54 35.30
C TYR A 77 -14.86 7.33 36.16
N LEU A 78 -15.35 7.27 37.41
CA LEU A 78 -15.10 6.14 38.31
C LEU A 78 -15.92 4.90 37.94
N ALA A 79 -17.15 5.06 37.45
CA ALA A 79 -17.95 3.92 36.97
C ALA A 79 -17.33 3.26 35.72
N ARG A 80 -16.77 4.06 34.80
CA ARG A 80 -16.05 3.56 33.61
C ARG A 80 -14.80 2.76 33.97
N LEU A 81 -13.95 3.25 34.89
CA LEU A 81 -12.71 2.57 35.30
C LEU A 81 -12.95 1.20 35.97
N PHE A 82 -14.02 1.03 36.76
CA PHE A 82 -14.32 -0.26 37.40
C PHE A 82 -14.87 -1.31 36.41
N CYS A 83 -15.62 -0.90 35.38
CA CYS A 83 -16.19 -1.80 34.38
C CYS A 83 -15.14 -2.42 33.45
N VAL A 84 -14.10 -1.65 33.07
CA VAL A 84 -12.95 -2.18 32.28
C VAL A 84 -12.15 -3.18 33.12
N HIS A 85 -11.89 -2.86 34.39
CA HIS A 85 -11.07 -3.70 35.26
C HIS A 85 -11.70 -5.08 35.57
N ASP A 86 -13.02 -5.17 35.70
CA ASP A 86 -13.71 -6.45 36.01
C ASP A 86 -13.83 -7.39 34.78
N ARG A 87 -13.87 -6.85 33.55
CA ARG A 87 -13.85 -7.67 32.32
C ARG A 87 -12.50 -8.35 32.10
N HIS A 88 -11.38 -7.66 32.35
CA HIS A 88 -10.05 -8.29 32.28
C HIS A 88 -9.87 -9.38 33.36
N ILE A 89 -10.48 -9.23 34.55
CA ILE A 89 -10.50 -10.27 35.58
C ILE A 89 -11.38 -11.47 35.15
N ALA A 90 -12.48 -11.23 34.43
CA ALA A 90 -13.35 -12.30 33.92
C ALA A 90 -12.69 -13.13 32.79
N LEU A 91 -11.92 -12.49 31.91
CA LEU A 91 -11.08 -13.14 30.89
C LEU A 91 -9.95 -13.98 31.52
N TRP A 92 -9.31 -13.46 32.58
CA TRP A 92 -8.32 -14.22 33.35
C TRP A 92 -8.92 -15.46 34.04
N ARG A 93 -10.15 -15.34 34.57
CA ARG A 93 -10.87 -16.46 35.21
C ARG A 93 -11.31 -17.53 34.21
N SER A 94 -11.65 -17.15 32.98
CA SER A 94 -12.04 -18.11 31.93
C SER A 94 -10.84 -18.87 31.37
N HIS A 95 -9.65 -18.26 31.27
CA HIS A 95 -8.40 -18.98 30.96
C HIS A 95 -7.96 -19.94 32.08
N LEU A 96 -8.14 -19.58 33.35
CA LEU A 96 -7.89 -20.47 34.49
C LEU A 96 -8.87 -21.65 34.57
N LEU A 97 -10.12 -21.47 34.14
CA LEU A 97 -11.11 -22.55 34.09
C LEU A 97 -10.84 -23.53 32.94
N PHE A 98 -10.34 -23.06 31.79
CA PHE A 98 -9.97 -23.92 30.67
C PHE A 98 -8.75 -24.81 30.98
N ASN A 99 -7.74 -24.25 31.68
CA ASN A 99 -6.58 -25.03 32.13
C ASN A 99 -6.90 -26.04 33.23
N ASN A 100 -7.84 -25.74 34.13
CA ASN A 100 -8.27 -26.69 35.16
C ASN A 100 -9.14 -27.83 34.61
N LEU A 101 -9.91 -27.61 33.53
CA LEU A 101 -10.69 -28.65 32.87
C LEU A 101 -9.80 -29.64 32.11
N LEU A 102 -8.70 -29.15 31.49
CA LEU A 102 -7.71 -30.00 30.85
C LEU A 102 -6.98 -30.92 31.86
N ILE A 103 -6.64 -30.38 33.04
CA ILE A 103 -5.94 -31.13 34.09
C ILE A 103 -6.84 -32.23 34.72
N MET A 104 -8.16 -32.02 34.81
CA MET A 104 -9.07 -33.06 35.30
C MET A 104 -9.30 -34.22 34.33
N VAL A 105 -9.24 -33.97 33.01
CA VAL A 105 -9.40 -35.04 32.00
C VAL A 105 -8.14 -35.91 31.90
N PHE A 106 -6.95 -35.37 32.15
CA PHE A 106 -5.70 -36.16 32.18
C PHE A 106 -5.52 -37.01 33.45
N ALA A 107 -6.25 -36.75 34.53
CA ALA A 107 -6.08 -37.44 35.81
C ALA A 107 -6.80 -38.81 35.93
N HIS A 108 -7.52 -39.29 34.90
CA HIS A 108 -8.28 -40.55 34.97
C HIS A 108 -7.79 -41.69 34.07
N HIS A 109 -6.69 -41.54 33.33
CA HIS A 109 -6.17 -42.57 32.42
C HIS A 109 -4.69 -42.96 32.59
N SER A 110 -4.11 -42.75 33.78
CA SER A 110 -2.72 -43.10 34.06
C SER A 110 -2.58 -44.16 35.16
N LEU A 111 -2.81 -45.44 34.83
CA LEU A 111 -2.39 -46.57 35.69
C LEU A 111 -1.97 -47.84 34.93
N ARG A 112 -1.76 -47.76 33.61
CA ARG A 112 -1.23 -48.91 32.81
C ARG A 112 -0.04 -48.62 31.89
N ALA A 113 0.47 -47.39 31.83
CA ALA A 113 1.60 -47.03 30.95
C ALA A 113 2.99 -47.10 31.62
N ALA A 114 3.06 -47.20 32.96
CA ALA A 114 4.32 -47.07 33.71
C ALA A 114 5.27 -48.28 33.59
N SER A 115 4.79 -49.44 33.13
CA SER A 115 5.63 -50.66 33.01
C SER A 115 6.34 -50.81 31.67
N LEU A 116 5.97 -50.01 30.65
CA LEU A 116 6.55 -50.10 29.30
C LEU A 116 7.75 -49.16 29.12
N ILE A 117 7.77 -48.02 29.82
CA ILE A 117 8.81 -46.99 29.70
C ILE A 117 10.12 -47.41 30.39
N ALA A 118 10.04 -48.20 31.48
CA ALA A 118 11.22 -48.68 32.20
C ALA A 118 12.05 -49.69 31.38
N PHE A 119 11.46 -50.36 30.39
CA PHE A 119 12.16 -51.33 29.54
C PHE A 119 12.91 -50.66 28.37
N ILE A 120 12.45 -49.49 27.93
CA ILE A 120 13.05 -48.73 26.82
C ILE A 120 14.29 -47.95 27.28
N PHE A 121 14.31 -47.48 28.52
CA PHE A 121 15.46 -46.77 29.09
C PHE A 121 16.69 -47.66 29.33
N LEU A 122 16.52 -48.98 29.47
CA LEU A 122 17.65 -49.92 29.66
C LEU A 122 18.37 -50.26 28.35
N LEU A 123 17.76 -49.99 27.19
CA LEU A 123 18.32 -50.26 25.86
C LEU A 123 19.16 -49.09 25.31
N TYR A 124 19.04 -47.89 25.88
CA TYR A 124 19.74 -46.68 25.42
C TYR A 124 21.14 -46.50 26.03
N THR A 125 21.55 -47.32 27.01
CA THR A 125 22.84 -47.18 27.72
C THR A 125 23.98 -48.01 27.12
N LEU A 126 23.75 -48.66 25.98
CA LEU A 126 24.75 -49.48 25.29
C LEU A 126 24.83 -49.08 23.81
N LEU A 127 25.53 -47.99 23.47
CA LEU A 127 26.23 -47.77 22.18
C LEU A 127 27.04 -46.44 22.25
N PRO A 128 28.24 -46.34 21.62
CA PRO A 128 29.19 -45.26 21.87
C PRO A 128 28.94 -43.98 21.06
N THR A 129 29.33 -42.87 21.66
CA THR A 129 29.26 -41.47 21.20
C THR A 129 30.14 -41.18 19.98
N ALA A 130 29.56 -40.52 18.98
CA ALA A 130 30.29 -39.76 17.96
C ALA A 130 29.71 -38.34 17.91
N GLN A 131 30.53 -37.35 18.29
CA GLN A 131 30.27 -35.92 18.04
C GLN A 131 30.28 -35.66 16.53
N ALA A 132 29.28 -34.94 16.05
CA ALA A 132 29.28 -34.31 14.74
C ALA A 132 28.74 -32.88 14.88
N ASP A 133 29.52 -31.94 14.38
CA ASP A 133 29.31 -30.49 14.42
C ASP A 133 27.95 -30.07 13.85
N LEU A 134 27.28 -29.18 14.58
CA LEU A 134 26.05 -28.53 14.16
C LEU A 134 26.42 -27.32 13.28
N HIS A 135 26.65 -27.55 11.98
CA HIS A 135 26.63 -26.46 11.01
C HIS A 135 25.18 -26.07 10.74
N VAL A 136 24.78 -24.92 11.28
CA VAL A 136 23.58 -24.18 10.89
C VAL A 136 23.71 -23.86 9.40
N LEU A 137 22.78 -24.39 8.60
CA LEU A 137 22.55 -23.90 7.24
C LEU A 137 21.58 -22.74 7.39
N ASP A 138 22.08 -21.51 7.23
CA ASP A 138 21.25 -20.34 6.93
C ASP A 138 20.48 -20.61 5.64
N LEU A 139 19.20 -20.92 5.80
CA LEU A 139 18.20 -20.72 4.75
C LEU A 139 17.66 -19.31 5.00
N ASP A 140 18.08 -18.41 4.14
CA ASP A 140 17.64 -17.03 4.05
C ASP A 140 16.10 -16.99 3.99
N ASP A 141 15.48 -16.42 5.02
CA ASP A 141 14.04 -16.20 5.15
C ASP A 141 13.63 -15.02 4.25
N SER A 142 13.66 -15.21 2.93
CA SER A 142 12.94 -14.35 2.00
C SER A 142 11.47 -14.79 1.99
N LEU A 143 10.62 -14.08 2.72
CA LEU A 143 9.18 -14.36 2.85
C LEU A 143 8.48 -14.42 1.48
N ASN A 144 8.24 -15.62 0.98
CA ASN A 144 7.17 -15.90 0.03
C ASN A 144 5.86 -16.00 0.82
N VAL A 145 5.17 -14.87 1.02
CA VAL A 145 3.72 -14.90 1.27
C VAL A 145 3.06 -14.91 -0.11
N PRO A 146 2.53 -16.04 -0.61
CA PRO A 146 1.86 -16.06 -1.91
C PRO A 146 0.52 -15.34 -1.78
N LEU A 147 0.31 -14.30 -2.57
CA LEU A 147 -0.83 -13.37 -2.42
C LEU A 147 -1.87 -13.46 -3.53
N SER A 148 -1.64 -14.27 -4.58
CA SER A 148 -2.64 -14.49 -5.63
C SER A 148 -3.15 -15.93 -5.66
N SER A 149 -4.45 -16.12 -5.94
CA SER A 149 -5.00 -17.46 -6.22
C SER A 149 -4.43 -18.06 -7.52
N SER A 150 -3.84 -17.23 -8.39
CA SER A 150 -3.12 -17.60 -9.62
C SER A 150 -1.79 -18.33 -9.34
N GLU A 151 -1.04 -17.92 -8.32
CA GLU A 151 0.18 -18.63 -7.88
C GLU A 151 -0.14 -20.05 -7.36
N MET A 152 -1.33 -20.25 -6.79
CA MET A 152 -1.83 -21.58 -6.41
C MET A 152 -2.47 -22.37 -7.57
N ARG A 153 -2.87 -21.73 -8.67
CA ARG A 153 -3.63 -22.37 -9.77
C ARG A 153 -2.81 -22.74 -11.00
N PHE A 154 -1.58 -22.25 -11.14
CA PHE A 154 -0.72 -22.65 -12.26
C PHE A 154 -0.21 -24.11 -12.21
N GLU A 155 -0.55 -24.88 -11.17
CA GLU A 155 -0.36 -26.34 -11.13
C GLU A 155 -1.59 -27.18 -11.54
N LEU A 156 -2.73 -26.59 -11.93
CA LEU A 156 -3.97 -27.37 -12.18
C LEU A 156 -4.83 -26.92 -13.39
N ASN A 157 -4.20 -26.52 -14.50
CA ASN A 157 -4.92 -26.36 -15.77
C ASN A 157 -5.20 -27.74 -16.41
N ASP A 158 -6.21 -28.44 -15.91
CA ASP A 158 -6.89 -29.52 -16.64
C ASP A 158 -8.31 -29.80 -16.08
N ALA A 159 -9.16 -28.77 -16.03
CA ALA A 159 -10.59 -28.96 -15.83
C ALA A 159 -11.39 -27.79 -16.42
N GLY A 160 -11.97 -27.99 -17.59
CA GLY A 160 -12.73 -26.99 -18.33
C GLY A 160 -13.83 -26.30 -17.51
N SER A 161 -13.85 -24.97 -17.59
CA SER A 161 -14.95 -24.16 -17.07
C SER A 161 -16.20 -24.33 -17.94
N PRO A 162 -17.41 -24.54 -17.36
CA PRO A 162 -18.64 -24.67 -18.12
C PRO A 162 -19.10 -23.30 -18.65
N LYS A 163 -19.44 -23.27 -19.94
CA LYS A 163 -20.06 -22.13 -20.63
C LYS A 163 -21.31 -21.65 -19.89
N LEU A 164 -21.24 -20.45 -19.31
CA LEU A 164 -22.41 -19.66 -18.94
C LEU A 164 -22.61 -18.61 -20.02
N GLY A 165 -23.70 -18.70 -20.76
CA GLY A 165 -24.15 -17.64 -21.64
C GLY A 165 -25.67 -17.63 -21.68
N PRO A 166 -26.34 -16.50 -21.43
CA PRO A 166 -27.66 -16.28 -21.99
C PRO A 166 -27.51 -15.81 -23.44
N ARG A 167 -28.51 -16.14 -24.28
CA ARG A 167 -28.62 -15.56 -25.63
C ARG A 167 -28.81 -14.05 -25.48
N ILE A 168 -27.80 -13.28 -25.84
CA ILE A 168 -27.86 -11.82 -25.95
C ILE A 168 -27.91 -11.49 -27.44
N GLU A 169 -28.89 -10.67 -27.83
CA GLU A 169 -29.10 -10.23 -29.20
C GLU A 169 -27.90 -9.40 -29.67
N LYS A 170 -27.58 -9.47 -30.97
CA LYS A 170 -26.55 -8.63 -31.59
C LYS A 170 -26.97 -7.16 -31.43
N TYR A 171 -26.25 -6.41 -30.60
CA TYR A 171 -26.37 -4.97 -30.57
C TYR A 171 -25.64 -4.40 -31.78
N ASP A 172 -26.39 -3.73 -32.65
CA ASP A 172 -25.84 -3.03 -33.80
C ASP A 172 -25.07 -1.78 -33.35
N TYR A 173 -23.92 -1.57 -33.99
CA TYR A 173 -23.00 -0.45 -33.84
C TYR A 173 -23.69 0.91 -33.69
N LEU A 174 -23.24 1.72 -32.73
CA LEU A 174 -23.44 3.18 -32.80
C LEU A 174 -22.31 3.77 -33.64
N ALA A 175 -22.65 4.58 -34.64
CA ALA A 175 -21.65 5.40 -35.33
C ALA A 175 -21.06 6.42 -34.35
N ALA A 176 -19.83 6.91 -34.56
CA ALA A 176 -19.21 7.96 -33.72
C ALA A 176 -20.08 9.24 -33.59
N SER A 177 -20.99 9.48 -34.54
CA SER A 177 -21.98 10.56 -34.52
C SER A 177 -23.21 10.30 -33.65
N GLU A 178 -23.38 9.08 -33.17
CA GLU A 178 -24.52 8.58 -32.40
C GLU A 178 -24.14 8.26 -30.95
N MET A 179 -22.85 8.30 -30.62
CA MET A 179 -22.41 8.24 -29.22
C MET A 179 -22.96 9.44 -28.41
N PRO A 180 -23.26 9.25 -27.10
CA PRO A 180 -23.76 10.29 -26.20
C PRO A 180 -22.94 11.59 -26.28
N ALA A 181 -23.56 12.77 -26.13
CA ALA A 181 -22.88 14.06 -26.32
C ALA A 181 -21.67 14.28 -25.37
N ASP A 182 -21.66 13.56 -24.27
CA ASP A 182 -20.64 13.40 -23.24
C ASP A 182 -19.41 12.62 -23.71
N SER A 183 -19.56 11.62 -24.60
CA SER A 183 -18.42 10.96 -25.28
C SER A 183 -17.67 11.92 -26.23
N ARG A 184 -18.36 12.94 -26.77
CA ARG A 184 -17.75 13.98 -27.63
C ARG A 184 -17.00 15.04 -26.83
N LYS A 185 -17.17 15.11 -25.51
CA LYS A 185 -16.37 15.98 -24.63
C LYS A 185 -14.96 15.41 -24.37
N LEU A 186 -14.71 14.14 -24.73
CA LEU A 186 -13.42 13.46 -24.56
C LEU A 186 -12.60 13.40 -25.87
N ALA A 187 -13.21 13.67 -27.02
CA ALA A 187 -12.52 13.81 -28.30
C ALA A 187 -12.13 15.28 -28.56
N LYS A 188 -10.95 15.66 -28.02
CA LYS A 188 -10.19 16.93 -28.14
C LYS A 188 -10.01 17.66 -26.80
N ARG A 189 -9.11 17.14 -25.96
CA ARG A 189 -8.28 18.02 -25.11
C ARG A 189 -6.91 18.30 -25.76
N TYR A 190 -6.76 18.02 -27.05
CA TYR A 190 -5.48 18.14 -27.74
C TYR A 190 -5.19 19.58 -28.18
N GLY A 191 -4.27 20.19 -27.43
CA GLY A 191 -3.44 21.32 -27.82
C GLY A 191 -4.09 22.70 -27.76
N SER A 192 -3.53 23.58 -26.93
CA SER A 192 -3.57 25.04 -27.10
C SER A 192 -2.97 25.51 -28.44
N GLY A 193 -2.38 24.60 -29.22
CA GLY A 193 -1.52 24.87 -30.36
C GLY A 193 -0.03 24.94 -29.99
N GLU A 194 0.29 24.94 -28.69
CA GLU A 194 1.66 25.06 -28.18
C GLU A 194 2.28 23.68 -27.85
N PRO A 195 3.60 23.52 -27.99
CA PRO A 195 4.32 22.32 -27.54
C PRO A 195 4.14 22.08 -26.03
N PHE A 196 4.18 20.82 -25.60
CA PHE A 196 4.19 20.51 -24.17
C PHE A 196 5.52 20.98 -23.54
N TRP A 197 5.44 21.86 -22.54
CA TRP A 197 6.59 22.47 -21.84
C TRP A 197 7.65 21.45 -21.43
N PHE A 198 7.20 20.25 -21.08
CA PHE A 198 8.04 19.15 -20.64
C PHE A 198 9.11 18.79 -21.66
N SER A 199 8.84 18.86 -22.96
CA SER A 199 9.85 18.58 -23.99
C SER A 199 10.90 19.69 -24.14
N GLN A 200 10.57 20.91 -23.69
CA GLN A 200 11.33 22.13 -23.95
C GLN A 200 12.16 22.58 -22.76
N ILE A 201 11.74 22.22 -21.54
CA ILE A 201 12.42 22.64 -20.32
C ILE A 201 13.85 22.13 -20.32
N LYS A 202 14.77 23.00 -19.89
CA LYS A 202 16.19 22.68 -19.85
C LYS A 202 16.42 21.54 -18.85
N ARG A 203 17.09 20.47 -19.30
CA ARG A 203 17.33 19.26 -18.50
C ARG A 203 18.64 19.38 -17.74
N GLN A 204 18.52 19.56 -16.42
CA GLN A 204 19.66 19.82 -15.53
C GLN A 204 19.71 18.89 -14.32
N GLY A 205 18.64 18.13 -14.07
CA GLY A 205 18.57 17.21 -12.94
C GLY A 205 19.61 16.09 -13.01
N GLN A 206 20.11 15.70 -11.83
CA GLN A 206 21.12 14.67 -11.65
C GLN A 206 20.87 13.91 -10.34
N PRO A 207 21.03 12.57 -10.30
CA PRO A 207 20.88 11.81 -9.07
C PRO A 207 22.06 12.09 -8.13
N ALA A 208 21.83 12.85 -7.06
CA ALA A 208 22.88 13.32 -6.14
C ALA A 208 23.70 12.18 -5.51
N TYR A 209 23.04 11.07 -5.20
CA TYR A 209 23.66 9.89 -4.59
C TYR A 209 23.93 8.76 -5.61
N GLY A 210 23.82 9.06 -6.90
CA GLY A 210 24.17 8.16 -8.00
C GLY A 210 25.67 8.00 -8.19
N ARG A 211 26.09 6.88 -8.78
CA ARG A 211 27.52 6.57 -9.01
C ARG A 211 28.06 7.10 -10.35
N ASN A 212 27.17 7.53 -11.24
CA ASN A 212 27.52 7.99 -12.59
C ASN A 212 27.27 9.50 -12.71
N ALA A 213 28.35 10.29 -12.70
CA ALA A 213 28.28 11.76 -12.79
C ALA A 213 27.78 12.29 -14.16
N THR A 214 27.69 11.43 -15.18
CA THR A 214 27.15 11.77 -16.50
C THR A 214 25.80 11.11 -16.76
N TYR A 215 25.13 10.63 -15.70
CA TYR A 215 23.83 9.98 -15.80
C TYR A 215 22.78 10.94 -16.36
N GLN A 216 22.00 10.49 -17.33
CA GLN A 216 20.92 11.29 -17.90
C GLN A 216 19.63 10.89 -17.22
N VAL A 217 18.89 11.81 -16.60
CA VAL A 217 17.57 11.51 -16.00
C VAL A 217 16.47 11.50 -17.07
N PHE A 218 16.50 12.47 -17.98
CA PHE A 218 15.54 12.60 -19.06
C PHE A 218 16.06 11.94 -20.35
N ARG A 219 15.23 11.10 -20.97
CA ARG A 219 15.49 10.47 -22.26
C ARG A 219 14.32 10.71 -23.20
N ASN A 220 14.58 11.20 -24.39
CA ASN A 220 13.58 11.27 -25.46
C ASN A 220 13.79 10.07 -26.40
N VAL A 221 12.75 9.26 -26.62
CA VAL A 221 12.87 8.05 -27.46
C VAL A 221 13.35 8.35 -28.89
N LEU A 222 13.15 9.56 -29.42
CA LEU A 222 13.66 9.95 -30.74
C LEU A 222 15.19 10.03 -30.77
N ASP A 223 15.83 10.40 -29.66
CA ASP A 223 17.29 10.46 -29.54
C ASP A 223 17.91 9.06 -29.56
N TYR A 224 17.13 8.04 -29.22
CA TYR A 224 17.50 6.62 -29.27
C TYR A 224 17.07 5.93 -30.57
N GLY A 225 16.60 6.70 -31.55
CA GLY A 225 16.37 6.25 -32.92
C GLY A 225 14.91 6.01 -33.31
N ALA A 226 13.96 6.13 -32.36
CA ALA A 226 12.53 5.95 -32.64
C ALA A 226 12.06 6.91 -33.74
N LYS A 227 11.15 6.46 -34.60
CA LYS A 227 10.61 7.25 -35.71
C LYS A 227 9.22 7.78 -35.41
N GLY A 228 8.36 6.96 -34.81
CA GLY A 228 6.97 7.32 -34.57
C GLY A 228 6.19 7.56 -35.88
N ASP A 229 6.57 6.87 -36.97
CA ASP A 229 6.00 7.03 -38.31
C ASP A 229 4.87 6.05 -38.65
N GLY A 230 4.51 5.17 -37.69
CA GLY A 230 3.49 4.13 -37.84
C GLY A 230 3.90 2.94 -38.71
N ILE A 231 5.18 2.83 -39.07
CA ILE A 231 5.71 1.78 -39.94
C ILE A 231 6.96 1.14 -39.35
N THR A 232 7.92 1.96 -38.91
CA THR A 232 9.17 1.51 -38.31
C THR A 232 8.89 0.90 -36.94
N ASP A 233 9.47 -0.27 -36.69
CA ASP A 233 9.47 -0.88 -35.37
C ASP A 233 10.40 -0.10 -34.44
N ASP A 234 9.80 0.53 -33.43
CA ASP A 234 10.46 1.42 -32.49
C ASP A 234 10.76 0.72 -31.14
N THR A 235 10.48 -0.59 -31.00
CA THR A 235 10.68 -1.34 -29.75
C THR A 235 12.10 -1.21 -29.20
N ASP A 236 13.11 -1.40 -30.05
CA ASP A 236 14.52 -1.34 -29.63
C ASP A 236 14.91 0.06 -29.15
N ALA A 237 14.38 1.11 -29.78
CA ALA A 237 14.65 2.49 -29.39
C ALA A 237 14.04 2.83 -28.02
N PHE A 238 12.82 2.35 -27.74
CA PHE A 238 12.19 2.49 -26.43
C PHE A 238 13.00 1.77 -25.34
N ASN A 239 13.34 0.49 -25.57
CA ASN A 239 14.11 -0.29 -24.61
C ASN A 239 15.52 0.28 -24.40
N ALA A 240 16.15 0.84 -25.45
CA ALA A 240 17.43 1.53 -25.32
C ALA A 240 17.33 2.80 -24.47
N ALA A 241 16.30 3.62 -24.68
CA ALA A 241 16.05 4.81 -23.86
C ALA A 241 15.82 4.47 -22.38
N ILE A 242 15.12 3.36 -22.11
CA ILE A 242 14.86 2.89 -20.75
C ILE A 242 16.10 2.31 -20.09
N ALA A 243 16.92 1.54 -20.82
CA ALA A 243 18.07 0.83 -20.24
C ALA A 243 19.33 1.70 -20.08
N ASP A 244 19.39 2.86 -20.74
CA ASP A 244 20.57 3.72 -20.73
C ASP A 244 20.94 4.23 -19.32
N GLY A 245 22.25 4.23 -19.05
CA GLY A 245 22.83 4.62 -17.77
C GLY A 245 23.02 3.48 -16.76
N ASN A 246 22.98 2.21 -17.18
CA ASN A 246 23.09 1.01 -16.33
C ASN A 246 22.15 1.06 -15.13
N ARG A 247 20.86 0.91 -15.42
CA ARG A 247 19.82 1.01 -14.42
C ARG A 247 19.51 -0.34 -13.79
N CYS A 248 18.74 -0.29 -12.70
CA CYS A 248 18.24 -1.45 -11.99
C CYS A 248 17.36 -2.33 -12.88
N GLY A 249 17.88 -3.50 -13.27
CA GLY A 249 17.14 -4.53 -14.01
C GLY A 249 17.71 -5.91 -13.73
N TRP A 250 17.16 -6.94 -14.37
CA TRP A 250 17.62 -8.32 -14.13
C TRP A 250 19.08 -8.57 -14.53
N MET A 251 19.54 -7.94 -15.60
CA MET A 251 20.91 -8.12 -16.14
C MET A 251 21.81 -6.91 -15.90
N THR A 252 21.32 -5.87 -15.22
CA THR A 252 21.96 -4.56 -15.08
C THR A 252 21.73 -3.98 -13.69
N GLY A 253 22.61 -3.09 -13.23
CA GLY A 253 22.39 -2.36 -11.96
C GLY A 253 22.76 -3.11 -10.66
N GLY A 254 23.10 -4.40 -10.71
CA GLY A 254 23.59 -5.15 -9.55
C GLY A 254 25.00 -4.75 -9.11
N TYR A 255 25.25 -4.79 -7.80
CA TYR A 255 26.56 -4.58 -7.18
C TYR A 255 26.94 -5.80 -6.32
N ILE A 256 28.24 -6.11 -6.24
CA ILE A 256 28.81 -7.06 -5.27
C ILE A 256 29.99 -6.39 -4.59
N GLY A 257 29.91 -6.17 -3.28
CA GLY A 257 31.01 -5.60 -2.50
C GLY A 257 31.38 -4.20 -2.99
N GLY A 258 30.37 -3.42 -3.38
CA GLY A 258 30.54 -2.08 -3.95
C GLY A 258 31.05 -2.04 -5.40
N THR A 259 31.36 -3.19 -6.02
CA THR A 259 31.80 -3.27 -7.42
C THR A 259 30.63 -3.62 -8.33
N GLN A 260 30.46 -2.87 -9.40
CA GLN A 260 29.42 -3.08 -10.40
C GLN A 260 29.68 -4.37 -11.17
N THR A 261 28.72 -5.30 -11.16
CA THR A 261 28.85 -6.55 -11.91
C THR A 261 28.14 -6.43 -13.26
N TYR A 262 28.93 -6.36 -14.34
CA TYR A 262 28.41 -6.56 -15.68
C TYR A 262 28.31 -8.08 -15.93
N GLY A 263 27.09 -8.62 -15.98
CA GLY A 263 26.82 -10.02 -16.33
C GLY A 263 26.87 -11.03 -15.17
N GLY A 264 26.61 -10.60 -13.93
CA GLY A 264 26.43 -11.50 -12.79
C GLY A 264 25.01 -12.09 -12.70
N TYR A 265 24.89 -13.30 -12.17
CA TYR A 265 23.64 -14.04 -11.96
C TYR A 265 22.67 -13.44 -10.91
N TYR A 266 22.90 -12.21 -10.46
CA TYR A 266 22.14 -11.56 -9.39
C TYR A 266 21.60 -10.23 -9.95
N GLY A 267 20.31 -10.19 -10.27
CA GLY A 267 19.63 -8.98 -10.73
C GLY A 267 19.53 -7.88 -9.67
N CYS A 268 19.06 -6.71 -10.08
CA CYS A 268 18.74 -5.61 -9.18
C CYS A 268 17.26 -5.69 -8.76
N ASP A 269 16.99 -5.69 -7.45
CA ASP A 269 15.61 -5.82 -6.92
C ASP A 269 14.92 -4.46 -6.75
N SER A 270 15.70 -3.44 -6.40
CA SER A 270 15.26 -2.05 -6.23
C SER A 270 16.47 -1.11 -6.30
N GLN A 271 16.23 0.15 -6.68
CA GLN A 271 17.25 1.19 -6.67
C GLN A 271 16.61 2.57 -6.77
N THR A 272 17.06 3.52 -5.94
CA THR A 272 16.57 4.91 -5.95
C THR A 272 17.51 5.86 -6.70
N THR A 273 18.75 5.42 -6.92
CA THR A 273 19.85 6.22 -7.47
C THR A 273 19.96 6.24 -9.01
N THR A 274 19.04 5.57 -9.72
CA THR A 274 18.99 5.55 -11.20
C THR A 274 17.58 5.85 -11.76
N PRO A 275 16.98 7.01 -11.43
CA PRO A 275 15.66 7.39 -11.90
C PRO A 275 15.63 7.70 -13.40
N ALA A 276 14.52 7.38 -14.07
CA ALA A 276 14.35 7.69 -15.48
C ALA A 276 13.00 8.27 -15.86
N ILE A 277 13.05 9.40 -16.57
CA ILE A 277 11.94 9.87 -17.37
C ILE A 277 12.21 9.47 -18.81
N VAL A 278 11.34 8.64 -19.36
CA VAL A 278 11.33 8.29 -20.79
C VAL A 278 10.18 9.03 -21.44
N TYR A 279 10.54 10.13 -22.12
CA TYR A 279 9.61 10.99 -22.80
C TYR A 279 9.34 10.51 -24.23
N VAL A 280 8.05 10.47 -24.58
CA VAL A 280 7.57 10.01 -25.88
C VAL A 280 6.84 11.15 -26.59
N PRO A 281 7.45 11.75 -27.62
CA PRO A 281 6.85 12.87 -28.34
C PRO A 281 5.51 12.52 -28.98
N GLY A 282 4.59 13.47 -28.90
CA GLY A 282 3.22 13.39 -29.36
C GLY A 282 2.99 13.42 -30.87
N GLY A 283 1.72 13.23 -31.26
CA GLY A 283 1.27 13.36 -32.66
C GLY A 283 1.83 12.30 -33.60
N ARG A 284 2.25 11.16 -33.04
CA ARG A 284 3.02 10.10 -33.70
C ARG A 284 2.47 8.72 -33.34
N THR A 285 2.78 7.74 -34.18
CA THR A 285 2.47 6.33 -33.93
C THR A 285 3.75 5.52 -33.91
N TYR A 286 4.07 4.93 -32.77
CA TYR A 286 5.25 4.09 -32.56
C TYR A 286 4.82 2.64 -32.66
N MET A 287 5.37 1.89 -33.62
CA MET A 287 5.08 0.47 -33.75
C MET A 287 5.94 -0.32 -32.76
N ILE A 288 5.32 -1.25 -32.04
CA ILE A 288 5.96 -2.06 -31.01
C ILE A 288 5.71 -3.54 -31.32
N SER A 289 6.74 -4.35 -31.47
CA SER A 289 6.64 -5.79 -31.79
C SER A 289 6.86 -6.72 -30.60
N SER A 290 7.50 -6.24 -29.54
CA SER A 290 7.67 -6.94 -28.27
C SER A 290 7.63 -5.98 -27.08
N PRO A 291 7.47 -6.47 -25.83
CA PRO A 291 7.33 -5.61 -24.66
C PRO A 291 8.44 -4.56 -24.53
N VAL A 292 8.01 -3.36 -24.17
CA VAL A 292 8.86 -2.30 -23.66
C VAL A 292 8.98 -2.50 -22.15
N ILE A 293 10.17 -2.91 -21.71
CA ILE A 293 10.42 -3.30 -20.33
C ILE A 293 10.69 -2.04 -19.51
N MET A 294 9.77 -1.72 -18.60
CA MET A 294 9.93 -0.62 -17.67
C MET A 294 10.82 -1.05 -16.51
N LEU A 295 12.05 -0.56 -16.44
CA LEU A 295 12.94 -0.82 -15.30
C LEU A 295 12.51 -0.08 -14.03
N TYR A 296 13.05 -0.46 -12.87
CA TYR A 296 12.71 0.16 -11.57
C TYR A 296 12.92 1.69 -11.59
N MET A 297 12.08 2.47 -10.91
CA MET A 297 12.21 3.95 -10.88
C MET A 297 12.07 4.61 -12.28
N THR A 298 11.11 4.14 -13.09
CA THR A 298 10.83 4.69 -14.44
C THR A 298 9.48 5.40 -14.52
N GLN A 299 9.47 6.62 -15.05
CA GLN A 299 8.29 7.33 -15.53
C GLN A 299 8.26 7.29 -17.07
N MET A 300 7.23 6.66 -17.64
CA MET A 300 6.89 6.76 -19.05
C MET A 300 5.97 7.96 -19.23
N VAL A 301 6.42 8.98 -19.96
CA VAL A 301 5.69 10.25 -20.11
C VAL A 301 5.48 10.55 -21.58
N GLY A 302 4.25 10.36 -22.07
CA GLY A 302 3.88 10.87 -23.37
C GLY A 302 3.58 12.37 -23.33
N ASP A 303 3.51 12.98 -24.51
CA ASP A 303 3.07 14.36 -24.66
C ASP A 303 1.59 14.51 -24.25
N ALA A 304 1.33 15.39 -23.27
CA ALA A 304 -0.02 15.62 -22.75
C ALA A 304 -0.89 16.49 -23.67
N ASN A 305 -0.28 17.29 -24.55
CA ASN A 305 -0.99 18.15 -25.49
C ASN A 305 -1.42 17.39 -26.76
N ASP A 306 -0.70 16.33 -27.14
CA ASP A 306 -1.04 15.46 -28.28
C ASP A 306 -0.55 14.02 -28.03
N LEU A 307 -1.41 13.12 -27.58
CA LEU A 307 -0.98 11.81 -27.06
C LEU A 307 -0.24 10.97 -28.12
N PRO A 308 0.95 10.42 -27.82
CA PRO A 308 1.57 9.41 -28.66
C PRO A 308 0.76 8.10 -28.65
N VAL A 309 0.69 7.46 -29.82
CA VAL A 309 0.10 6.13 -29.98
C VAL A 309 1.22 5.09 -29.94
N VAL A 310 1.17 4.15 -29.01
CA VAL A 310 2.00 2.94 -29.01
C VAL A 310 1.17 1.78 -29.54
N LYS A 311 1.52 1.30 -30.74
CA LYS A 311 0.70 0.35 -31.49
C LYS A 311 1.41 -0.99 -31.61
N ALA A 312 0.77 -2.06 -31.15
CA ALA A 312 1.28 -3.42 -31.32
C ALA A 312 1.30 -3.81 -32.81
N THR A 313 2.38 -4.41 -33.29
CA THR A 313 2.43 -5.02 -34.63
C THR A 313 1.49 -6.23 -34.71
N ALA A 314 1.08 -6.62 -35.93
CA ALA A 314 0.15 -7.73 -36.10
C ALA A 314 0.69 -9.08 -35.61
N ASP A 315 2.02 -9.22 -35.57
CA ASP A 315 2.78 -10.36 -35.08
C ASP A 315 3.39 -10.13 -33.69
N PHE A 316 2.89 -9.15 -32.94
CA PHE A 316 3.36 -8.83 -31.59
C PHE A 316 3.48 -10.09 -30.71
N SER A 317 4.58 -10.19 -29.97
CA SER A 317 4.83 -11.30 -29.06
C SER A 317 5.34 -10.81 -27.70
N GLY A 318 4.63 -11.17 -26.65
CA GLY A 318 4.97 -10.86 -25.26
C GLY A 318 3.73 -10.62 -24.40
N ILE A 319 3.92 -10.29 -23.12
CA ILE A 319 2.83 -10.12 -22.17
C ILE A 319 1.97 -8.88 -22.49
N GLY A 320 2.59 -7.76 -22.85
CA GLY A 320 1.89 -6.53 -23.23
C GLY A 320 2.82 -5.49 -23.81
N ILE A 321 2.26 -4.41 -24.38
CA ILE A 321 3.06 -3.35 -25.03
C ILE A 321 4.08 -2.79 -24.05
N PHE A 322 3.64 -2.42 -22.84
CA PHE A 322 4.51 -2.03 -21.73
C PHE A 322 4.45 -3.09 -20.61
N ASP A 323 5.60 -3.36 -19.98
CA ASP A 323 5.75 -4.37 -18.94
C ASP A 323 6.52 -3.81 -17.73
N SER A 324 5.86 -3.74 -16.57
CA SER A 324 6.46 -3.22 -15.33
C SER A 324 7.24 -4.25 -14.52
N ASP A 325 7.08 -5.54 -14.79
CA ASP A 325 7.74 -6.61 -14.05
C ASP A 325 7.82 -7.92 -14.87
N PRO A 326 8.84 -8.03 -15.74
CA PRO A 326 8.94 -9.17 -16.64
C PRO A 326 9.14 -10.49 -15.92
N TYR A 327 8.39 -11.51 -16.35
CA TYR A 327 8.63 -12.89 -15.94
C TYR A 327 9.89 -13.46 -16.61
N ILE A 328 10.67 -14.21 -15.85
CA ILE A 328 11.85 -14.96 -16.30
C ILE A 328 11.63 -16.47 -16.04
N ILE A 329 12.68 -17.28 -16.26
CA ILE A 329 12.63 -18.73 -16.08
C ILE A 329 12.12 -19.11 -14.68
N TYR A 330 11.32 -20.18 -14.60
CA TYR A 330 10.70 -20.69 -13.36
C TYR A 330 9.70 -19.75 -12.68
N GLN A 331 9.05 -18.85 -13.43
CA GLN A 331 8.06 -17.89 -12.90
C GLN A 331 8.64 -16.89 -11.89
N THR A 332 9.97 -16.77 -11.81
CA THR A 332 10.60 -15.65 -11.13
C THR A 332 10.38 -14.36 -11.92
N GLN A 333 10.48 -13.21 -11.27
CA GLN A 333 10.23 -11.89 -11.85
C GLN A 333 11.45 -10.99 -11.70
N TYR A 334 11.45 -9.82 -12.32
CA TYR A 334 12.56 -8.88 -12.15
C TYR A 334 12.57 -8.29 -10.75
N TYR A 335 11.39 -8.00 -10.21
CA TYR A 335 11.21 -7.37 -8.92
C TYR A 335 10.25 -8.20 -8.06
N GLN A 336 10.39 -8.09 -6.75
CA GLN A 336 9.33 -8.54 -5.86
C GLN A 336 8.15 -7.58 -6.04
N ASN A 337 6.98 -8.08 -6.41
CA ASN A 337 5.84 -7.23 -6.78
C ASN A 337 5.42 -6.24 -5.67
N GLN A 338 5.53 -6.63 -4.40
CA GLN A 338 5.26 -5.75 -3.24
C GLN A 338 6.32 -4.65 -3.05
N ASN A 339 7.49 -4.78 -3.67
CA ASN A 339 8.58 -3.81 -3.61
C ASN A 339 8.77 -3.03 -4.91
N ASN A 340 7.90 -3.24 -5.91
CA ASN A 340 8.02 -2.62 -7.23
C ASN A 340 7.47 -1.18 -7.24
N PHE A 341 8.16 -0.29 -6.52
CA PHE A 341 7.76 1.10 -6.23
C PHE A 341 8.15 2.10 -7.33
N TYR A 342 7.65 3.35 -7.19
CA TYR A 342 8.12 4.54 -7.91
C TYR A 342 8.04 4.43 -9.44
N ARG A 343 6.81 4.26 -9.96
CA ARG A 343 6.56 4.11 -11.40
C ARG A 343 5.42 5.01 -11.86
N HIS A 344 5.54 5.53 -13.07
CA HIS A 344 4.46 6.32 -13.65
C HIS A 344 4.29 5.95 -15.12
N VAL A 345 3.07 5.75 -15.59
CA VAL A 345 2.75 5.80 -17.03
C VAL A 345 1.67 6.83 -17.25
N ARG A 346 1.96 7.85 -18.06
CA ARG A 346 1.01 8.90 -18.36
C ARG A 346 1.02 9.36 -19.80
N ASN A 347 -0.16 9.76 -20.27
CA ASN A 347 -0.36 10.38 -21.58
C ASN A 347 -0.05 9.45 -22.76
N PHE A 348 -0.74 8.30 -22.86
CA PHE A 348 -0.58 7.38 -24.00
C PHE A 348 -1.89 6.89 -24.58
N VAL A 349 -1.88 6.59 -25.87
CA VAL A 349 -2.84 5.69 -26.49
C VAL A 349 -2.16 4.35 -26.74
N PHE A 350 -2.63 3.29 -26.08
CA PHE A 350 -2.26 1.91 -26.35
C PHE A 350 -3.20 1.35 -27.43
N ASP A 351 -2.65 0.89 -28.55
CA ASP A 351 -3.44 0.34 -29.65
C ASP A 351 -3.03 -1.11 -29.96
N THR A 352 -3.92 -2.04 -29.65
CA THR A 352 -3.73 -3.48 -29.94
C THR A 352 -4.55 -3.95 -31.13
N THR A 353 -5.30 -3.07 -31.81
CA THR A 353 -6.24 -3.44 -32.89
C THR A 353 -5.58 -4.10 -34.11
N GLY A 354 -4.25 -3.99 -34.25
CA GLY A 354 -3.48 -4.67 -35.28
C GLY A 354 -3.27 -6.17 -35.02
N VAL A 355 -3.38 -6.60 -33.76
CA VAL A 355 -3.21 -8.00 -33.33
C VAL A 355 -4.52 -8.77 -33.54
N PRO A 356 -4.49 -10.04 -34.02
CA PRO A 356 -5.71 -10.84 -34.15
C PRO A 356 -6.46 -10.98 -32.83
N PRO A 357 -7.80 -10.84 -32.79
CA PRO A 357 -8.59 -10.92 -31.55
C PRO A 357 -8.42 -12.23 -30.77
N THR A 358 -8.07 -13.32 -31.46
CA THR A 358 -7.80 -14.64 -30.89
C THR A 358 -6.35 -14.82 -30.42
N THR A 359 -5.60 -13.73 -30.27
CA THR A 359 -4.27 -13.71 -29.67
C THR A 359 -4.38 -12.92 -28.37
N GLN A 360 -3.89 -13.50 -27.27
CA GLN A 360 -3.84 -12.76 -26.02
C GLN A 360 -2.74 -11.70 -26.11
N VAL A 361 -3.11 -10.45 -25.88
CA VAL A 361 -2.20 -9.31 -25.81
C VAL A 361 -2.75 -8.30 -24.81
N HIS A 362 -1.86 -7.71 -24.02
CA HIS A 362 -2.23 -6.67 -23.07
C HIS A 362 -1.72 -5.31 -23.55
N GLY A 363 -2.48 -4.23 -23.30
CA GLY A 363 -1.95 -2.87 -23.46
C GLY A 363 -0.81 -2.62 -22.48
N LEU A 364 -1.06 -2.91 -21.20
CA LEU A 364 -0.11 -2.71 -20.12
C LEU A 364 -0.16 -3.89 -19.14
N HIS A 365 1.01 -4.48 -18.86
CA HIS A 365 1.21 -5.32 -17.67
C HIS A 365 1.62 -4.40 -16.50
N TRP A 366 0.73 -4.25 -15.52
CA TRP A 366 0.87 -3.28 -14.41
C TRP A 366 0.92 -3.96 -13.05
N GLN A 367 1.98 -4.70 -12.82
CA GLN A 367 2.27 -5.37 -11.56
C GLN A 367 3.24 -4.50 -10.74
N VAL A 368 2.68 -3.71 -9.83
CA VAL A 368 3.41 -2.65 -9.11
C VAL A 368 2.98 -2.54 -7.65
N ALA A 369 3.75 -1.76 -6.88
CA ALA A 369 3.49 -1.43 -5.49
C ALA A 369 3.27 0.08 -5.27
N GLN A 370 3.60 0.58 -4.08
CA GLN A 370 3.37 1.95 -3.67
C GLN A 370 4.10 3.00 -4.54
N ALA A 371 3.60 4.25 -4.50
CA ALA A 371 4.09 5.37 -5.31
C ALA A 371 4.17 5.03 -6.81
N ALA A 372 3.19 4.25 -7.28
CA ALA A 372 3.01 3.93 -8.68
C ALA A 372 1.66 4.45 -9.17
N SER A 373 1.64 5.16 -10.30
CA SER A 373 0.43 5.81 -10.83
C SER A 373 0.28 5.62 -12.34
N LEU A 374 -0.99 5.56 -12.77
CA LEU A 374 -1.38 5.71 -14.18
C LEU A 374 -2.29 6.92 -14.31
N GLN A 375 -2.11 7.68 -15.39
CA GLN A 375 -2.89 8.89 -15.65
C GLN A 375 -3.08 9.14 -17.15
N ASN A 376 -4.28 9.54 -17.57
CA ASN A 376 -4.56 10.01 -18.93
C ASN A 376 -4.15 9.00 -20.01
N LEU A 377 -4.71 7.79 -19.91
CA LEU A 377 -4.43 6.68 -20.83
C LEU A 377 -5.67 6.31 -21.65
N VAL A 378 -5.47 5.88 -22.89
CA VAL A 378 -6.52 5.34 -23.74
C VAL A 378 -6.11 3.97 -24.26
N PHE A 379 -6.95 2.96 -24.09
CA PHE A 379 -6.72 1.60 -24.57
C PHE A 379 -7.69 1.30 -25.72
N ASN A 380 -7.15 1.23 -26.94
CA ASN A 380 -7.86 0.83 -28.15
C ASN A 380 -7.65 -0.67 -28.41
N MET A 381 -8.73 -1.43 -28.33
CA MET A 381 -8.74 -2.86 -28.54
C MET A 381 -9.83 -3.23 -29.55
N PRO A 382 -9.75 -4.41 -30.22
CA PRO A 382 -10.87 -4.94 -30.96
C PRO A 382 -12.12 -5.00 -30.06
N VAL A 383 -13.27 -4.52 -30.54
CA VAL A 383 -14.53 -4.60 -29.79
C VAL A 383 -14.90 -6.07 -29.59
N GLY A 384 -15.20 -6.44 -28.34
CA GLY A 384 -15.61 -7.79 -27.97
C GLY A 384 -17.13 -7.89 -27.82
N THR A 385 -17.69 -9.02 -28.19
CA THR A 385 -19.03 -9.47 -27.77
C THR A 385 -18.88 -10.75 -26.97
N PRO A 386 -19.67 -10.97 -25.91
CA PRO A 386 -19.51 -12.15 -25.06
C PRO A 386 -19.42 -13.47 -25.83
N GLY A 387 -18.28 -14.17 -25.68
CA GLY A 387 -18.02 -15.46 -26.30
C GLY A 387 -17.59 -15.45 -27.78
N ASP A 388 -17.20 -14.30 -28.34
CA ASP A 388 -16.63 -14.20 -29.69
C ASP A 388 -15.17 -14.67 -29.79
N GLY A 389 -14.50 -14.86 -28.65
CA GLY A 389 -13.11 -15.33 -28.56
C GLY A 389 -12.07 -14.20 -28.58
N ASN A 390 -12.46 -12.95 -28.33
CA ASN A 390 -11.54 -11.86 -28.06
C ASN A 390 -10.71 -12.16 -26.79
N MET A 391 -9.40 -11.92 -26.84
CA MET A 391 -8.47 -12.13 -25.74
C MET A 391 -7.62 -10.89 -25.41
N HIS A 392 -8.01 -9.72 -25.91
CA HIS A 392 -7.30 -8.47 -25.63
C HIS A 392 -7.69 -7.92 -24.27
N ILE A 393 -6.68 -7.45 -23.52
CA ILE A 393 -6.86 -6.85 -22.20
C ILE A 393 -6.22 -5.47 -22.21
N GLY A 394 -6.90 -4.45 -21.67
CA GLY A 394 -6.33 -3.11 -21.56
C GLY A 394 -5.18 -3.10 -20.55
N ILE A 395 -5.53 -3.23 -19.27
CA ILE A 395 -4.57 -3.40 -18.17
C ILE A 395 -4.68 -4.83 -17.63
N PHE A 396 -3.55 -5.53 -17.60
CA PHE A 396 -3.38 -6.79 -16.91
C PHE A 396 -2.60 -6.56 -15.62
N MET A 397 -3.26 -6.73 -14.48
CA MET A 397 -2.67 -6.63 -13.16
C MET A 397 -2.98 -7.93 -12.42
N ASP A 398 -1.97 -8.78 -12.29
CA ASP A 398 -2.08 -10.10 -11.69
C ASP A 398 -1.88 -10.10 -10.18
N ASN A 399 -0.96 -9.31 -9.63
CA ASN A 399 -0.79 -9.04 -8.21
C ASN A 399 -0.08 -7.67 -7.93
N GLY A 400 0.34 -7.43 -6.69
CA GLY A 400 1.06 -6.23 -6.25
C GLY A 400 0.50 -5.62 -4.97
N SER A 401 1.03 -4.45 -4.56
CA SER A 401 0.57 -3.68 -3.39
C SER A 401 0.51 -2.18 -3.71
N SER A 402 -0.26 -1.80 -4.72
CA SER A 402 -0.30 -0.42 -5.19
C SER A 402 -1.39 0.40 -4.50
N GLN A 403 -1.56 1.66 -4.90
CA GLN A 403 -2.61 2.51 -4.32
C GLN A 403 -3.46 3.20 -5.35
N PHE A 404 -2.96 3.52 -6.56
CA PHE A 404 -3.62 4.58 -7.31
C PHE A 404 -3.52 4.49 -8.84
N PHE A 405 -4.63 4.75 -9.52
CA PHE A 405 -4.61 5.31 -10.86
C PHE A 405 -5.91 6.03 -11.22
N GLU A 406 -5.83 6.90 -12.23
CA GLU A 406 -6.93 7.77 -12.64
C GLU A 406 -6.99 8.05 -14.14
N ASP A 407 -8.13 8.59 -14.59
CA ASP A 407 -8.29 9.22 -15.91
C ASP A 407 -7.96 8.27 -17.08
N ILE A 408 -8.60 7.10 -17.15
CA ILE A 408 -8.33 6.09 -18.19
C ILE A 408 -9.59 5.75 -18.98
N ILE A 409 -9.43 5.63 -20.30
CA ILE A 409 -10.49 5.21 -21.22
C ILE A 409 -10.13 3.85 -21.83
N PHE A 410 -11.09 2.93 -21.83
CA PHE A 410 -11.00 1.62 -22.47
C PHE A 410 -12.03 1.51 -23.59
N ILE A 411 -11.60 1.09 -24.77
CA ILE A 411 -12.45 0.91 -25.95
C ILE A 411 -12.25 -0.52 -26.47
N GLY A 412 -13.30 -1.33 -26.38
CA GLY A 412 -13.28 -2.74 -26.76
C GLY A 412 -12.58 -3.66 -25.75
N GLY A 413 -12.14 -4.82 -26.23
CA GLY A 413 -11.41 -5.83 -25.45
C GLY A 413 -12.31 -6.88 -24.79
N GLN A 414 -11.70 -8.00 -24.43
CA GLN A 414 -12.31 -8.98 -23.53
C GLN A 414 -12.50 -8.35 -22.15
N TYR A 415 -11.40 -7.77 -21.63
CA TYR A 415 -11.38 -7.03 -20.39
C TYR A 415 -10.80 -5.64 -20.64
N GLY A 416 -11.50 -4.59 -20.20
CA GLY A 416 -10.87 -3.28 -20.06
C GLY A 416 -9.75 -3.37 -19.02
N PHE A 417 -10.11 -3.83 -17.83
CA PHE A 417 -9.18 -4.01 -16.71
C PHE A 417 -9.34 -5.39 -16.07
N PHE A 418 -8.25 -6.17 -16.07
CA PHE A 418 -8.12 -7.38 -15.26
C PHE A 418 -7.42 -7.01 -13.94
N ALA A 419 -8.16 -7.07 -12.84
CA ALA A 419 -7.76 -6.47 -11.57
C ALA A 419 -7.36 -7.52 -10.51
N GLY A 420 -6.11 -7.46 -10.05
CA GLY A 420 -5.54 -8.32 -9.01
C GLY A 420 -4.45 -7.59 -8.24
N ASN A 421 -4.71 -7.16 -7.01
CA ASN A 421 -3.73 -6.46 -6.17
C ASN A 421 -4.16 -6.55 -4.71
N GLN A 422 -3.28 -6.30 -3.74
CA GLN A 422 -3.70 -6.18 -2.35
C GLN A 422 -4.77 -5.10 -2.18
N GLN A 423 -4.48 -3.87 -2.64
CA GLN A 423 -5.42 -2.77 -2.53
C GLN A 423 -5.27 -1.75 -3.66
N MET A 424 -6.35 -1.03 -3.99
CA MET A 424 -6.32 0.04 -5.00
C MET A 424 -7.40 1.10 -4.75
N ASN A 425 -7.06 2.37 -4.97
CA ASN A 425 -7.97 3.49 -5.15
C ASN A 425 -7.95 3.94 -6.62
N ILE A 426 -9.08 3.78 -7.29
CA ILE A 426 -9.18 3.95 -8.74
C ILE A 426 -10.32 4.91 -9.02
N ARG A 427 -10.05 5.95 -9.82
CA ARG A 427 -11.11 6.92 -10.13
C ARG A 427 -11.11 7.43 -11.55
N ASN A 428 -12.28 7.90 -12.00
CA ASN A 428 -12.49 8.49 -13.31
C ASN A 428 -12.04 7.57 -14.46
N LEU A 429 -12.60 6.36 -14.52
CA LEU A 429 -12.41 5.45 -15.65
C LEU A 429 -13.64 5.44 -16.53
N THR A 430 -13.46 5.24 -17.83
CA THR A 430 -14.56 5.06 -18.78
C THR A 430 -14.35 3.83 -19.65
N PHE A 431 -15.37 2.98 -19.76
CA PHE A 431 -15.36 1.75 -20.55
C PHE A 431 -16.39 1.84 -21.66
N TYR A 432 -15.99 1.54 -22.90
CA TYR A 432 -16.85 1.52 -24.09
C TYR A 432 -16.76 0.17 -24.79
N GLY A 433 -17.88 -0.56 -24.89
CA GLY A 433 -17.96 -1.75 -25.73
C GLY A 433 -17.02 -2.91 -25.33
N CYS A 434 -16.64 -2.99 -24.06
CA CYS A 434 -15.91 -4.13 -23.51
C CYS A 434 -16.85 -5.33 -23.34
N GLU A 435 -16.36 -6.56 -23.54
CA GLU A 435 -17.13 -7.76 -23.14
C GLU A 435 -17.42 -7.71 -21.63
N THR A 436 -16.36 -7.50 -20.84
CA THR A 436 -16.45 -7.11 -19.43
C THR A 436 -15.58 -5.88 -19.20
N GLY A 437 -16.13 -4.81 -18.62
CA GLY A 437 -15.36 -3.59 -18.32
C GLY A 437 -14.22 -3.87 -17.34
N ILE A 438 -14.58 -4.33 -16.14
CA ILE A 438 -13.63 -4.72 -15.08
C ILE A 438 -13.88 -6.17 -14.71
N TYR A 439 -12.85 -7.01 -14.86
CA TYR A 439 -12.83 -8.35 -14.28
C TYR A 439 -12.00 -8.30 -13.00
N GLN A 440 -12.66 -8.33 -11.84
CA GLN A 440 -12.01 -8.36 -10.54
C GLN A 440 -11.59 -9.80 -10.21
N ASN A 441 -10.33 -10.13 -10.52
CA ASN A 441 -9.75 -11.45 -10.30
C ASN A 441 -9.55 -11.76 -8.82
N TRP A 442 -8.83 -10.89 -8.11
CA TRP A 442 -8.70 -10.98 -6.66
C TRP A 442 -8.38 -9.59 -6.10
N GLY A 443 -8.38 -9.48 -4.78
CA GLY A 443 -7.83 -8.34 -4.08
C GLY A 443 -8.38 -8.22 -2.68
N TRP A 444 -7.63 -7.58 -1.78
CA TRP A 444 -8.15 -7.33 -0.44
C TRP A 444 -9.17 -6.19 -0.51
N ILE A 445 -8.84 -5.09 -1.19
CA ILE A 445 -9.65 -3.85 -1.17
C ILE A 445 -9.54 -3.07 -2.47
N PHE A 446 -10.64 -2.95 -3.21
CA PHE A 446 -10.68 -2.07 -4.37
C PHE A 446 -11.74 -1.00 -4.18
N VAL A 447 -11.38 0.26 -4.44
CA VAL A 447 -12.34 1.36 -4.43
C VAL A 447 -12.37 2.01 -5.79
N TYR A 448 -13.53 1.89 -6.43
CA TYR A 448 -13.85 2.41 -7.74
C TYR A 448 -14.74 3.64 -7.59
N LYS A 449 -14.27 4.81 -8.02
CA LYS A 449 -15.04 6.05 -7.94
C LYS A 449 -15.16 6.75 -9.29
N ASP A 450 -16.32 7.34 -9.57
CA ASP A 450 -16.58 8.06 -10.83
C ASP A 450 -16.30 7.16 -12.06
N ILE A 451 -16.72 5.90 -12.00
CA ILE A 451 -16.56 4.96 -13.11
C ILE A 451 -17.75 5.03 -14.04
N THR A 452 -17.51 5.08 -15.33
CA THR A 452 -18.56 5.12 -16.34
C THR A 452 -18.46 3.91 -17.27
N PHE A 453 -19.55 3.16 -17.40
CA PHE A 453 -19.65 2.04 -18.34
C PHE A 453 -20.66 2.36 -19.43
N HIS A 454 -20.27 2.14 -20.68
CA HIS A 454 -21.13 2.29 -21.85
C HIS A 454 -21.05 1.04 -22.72
N ASP A 455 -22.21 0.48 -23.04
CA ASP A 455 -22.34 -0.61 -24.02
C ASP A 455 -21.50 -1.85 -23.66
N CYS A 456 -21.23 -2.08 -22.38
CA CYS A 456 -20.49 -3.25 -21.91
C CYS A 456 -21.42 -4.47 -21.80
N GLY A 457 -20.88 -5.68 -22.03
CA GLY A 457 -21.63 -6.90 -21.73
C GLY A 457 -21.88 -7.04 -20.23
N ILE A 458 -20.81 -6.97 -19.45
CA ILE A 458 -20.82 -6.83 -17.99
C ILE A 458 -20.00 -5.60 -17.60
N GLY A 459 -20.48 -4.78 -16.67
CA GLY A 459 -19.71 -3.64 -16.17
C GLY A 459 -18.54 -4.10 -15.28
N LEU A 460 -18.85 -4.58 -14.08
CA LEU A 460 -17.90 -5.09 -13.09
C LEU A 460 -18.22 -6.55 -12.71
N ASP A 461 -17.32 -7.46 -13.06
CA ASP A 461 -17.42 -8.88 -12.74
C ASP A 461 -16.58 -9.22 -11.51
N MET A 462 -17.23 -9.55 -10.38
CA MET A 462 -16.57 -9.97 -9.14
C MET A 462 -16.61 -11.49 -8.92
N THR A 463 -16.80 -12.28 -9.97
CA THR A 463 -16.81 -13.75 -9.85
C THR A 463 -15.41 -14.36 -9.68
N GLY A 464 -14.34 -13.57 -9.83
CA GLY A 464 -12.96 -13.95 -9.46
C GLY A 464 -12.75 -14.21 -7.96
N THR A 465 -13.73 -13.86 -7.12
CA THR A 465 -13.70 -13.93 -5.65
C THR A 465 -12.74 -12.95 -4.95
N PRO A 466 -12.80 -11.64 -5.28
CA PRO A 466 -12.14 -10.62 -4.44
C PRO A 466 -12.66 -10.66 -3.01
N HIS A 467 -11.88 -10.07 -2.12
CA HIS A 467 -12.26 -9.94 -0.73
C HIS A 467 -13.27 -8.79 -0.55
N SER A 468 -12.93 -7.56 -0.92
CA SER A 468 -13.83 -6.42 -0.78
C SER A 468 -13.72 -5.39 -1.92
N VAL A 469 -14.87 -4.86 -2.34
CA VAL A 469 -14.97 -3.81 -3.38
C VAL A 469 -15.95 -2.72 -2.94
N THR A 470 -15.56 -1.46 -3.10
CA THR A 470 -16.45 -0.31 -2.99
C THR A 470 -16.59 0.31 -4.38
N ILE A 471 -17.82 0.57 -4.82
CA ILE A 471 -18.09 1.38 -6.01
C ILE A 471 -18.94 2.60 -5.63
N GLN A 472 -18.44 3.78 -5.99
CA GLN A 472 -19.01 5.06 -5.57
C GLN A 472 -19.20 6.01 -6.76
N ASP A 473 -20.28 6.78 -6.76
CA ASP A 473 -20.53 7.89 -7.69
C ASP A 473 -20.43 7.50 -9.19
N SER A 474 -20.72 6.23 -9.51
CA SER A 474 -20.47 5.60 -10.81
C SER A 474 -21.74 5.38 -11.62
N ASP A 475 -21.63 5.40 -12.94
CA ASP A 475 -22.78 5.41 -13.85
C ASP A 475 -22.65 4.29 -14.91
N PHE A 476 -23.75 3.55 -15.13
CA PHE A 476 -23.83 2.43 -16.07
C PHE A 476 -24.90 2.72 -17.13
N TYR A 477 -24.49 2.70 -18.39
CA TYR A 477 -25.33 2.98 -19.55
C TYR A 477 -25.34 1.80 -20.51
N ASN A 478 -26.53 1.38 -20.94
CA ASN A 478 -26.73 0.29 -21.89
C ASN A 478 -25.88 -0.96 -21.56
N THR A 479 -25.83 -1.33 -20.28
CA THR A 479 -25.02 -2.45 -19.78
C THR A 479 -25.97 -3.48 -19.20
N PRO A 480 -26.32 -4.57 -19.91
CA PRO A 480 -27.41 -5.49 -19.50
C PRO A 480 -27.25 -6.06 -18.09
N ILE A 481 -26.00 -6.26 -17.64
CA ILE A 481 -25.64 -6.65 -16.27
C ILE A 481 -24.56 -5.71 -15.78
N ALA A 482 -24.90 -4.79 -14.87
CA ALA A 482 -23.92 -3.84 -14.36
C ALA A 482 -22.85 -4.52 -13.48
N MET A 483 -23.26 -5.36 -12.53
CA MET A 483 -22.34 -6.04 -11.62
C MET A 483 -22.73 -7.51 -11.41
N THR A 484 -21.73 -8.38 -11.22
CA THR A 484 -21.92 -9.77 -10.79
C THR A 484 -21.16 -10.07 -9.50
N THR A 485 -21.68 -10.97 -8.68
CA THR A 485 -21.03 -11.39 -7.43
C THR A 485 -21.22 -12.88 -7.12
N ASN A 486 -20.23 -13.47 -6.45
CA ASN A 486 -20.30 -14.80 -5.86
C ASN A 486 -20.74 -14.79 -4.37
N PHE A 487 -21.00 -13.61 -3.78
CA PHE A 487 -21.48 -13.51 -2.41
C PHE A 487 -22.86 -14.18 -2.25
N SER A 488 -23.05 -14.85 -1.11
CA SER A 488 -24.35 -15.36 -0.68
C SER A 488 -24.43 -15.46 0.84
N ASP A 489 -25.62 -15.68 1.37
CA ASP A 489 -25.87 -15.92 2.81
C ASP A 489 -25.07 -17.10 3.40
N TYR A 490 -24.46 -17.94 2.56
CA TYR A 490 -23.67 -19.10 2.96
C TYR A 490 -22.24 -19.09 2.43
N SER A 491 -21.77 -17.98 1.85
CA SER A 491 -20.38 -17.90 1.39
C SER A 491 -19.41 -18.02 2.57
N VAL A 492 -18.34 -18.79 2.36
CA VAL A 492 -17.26 -19.01 3.31
C VAL A 492 -15.96 -18.68 2.59
N PRO A 493 -15.08 -17.84 3.15
CA PRO A 493 -15.20 -17.13 4.44
C PRO A 493 -16.33 -16.08 4.48
N PRO A 494 -16.88 -15.76 5.67
CA PRO A 494 -18.12 -14.98 5.81
C PRO A 494 -18.05 -13.56 5.22
N ALA A 495 -16.87 -12.94 5.20
CA ALA A 495 -16.66 -11.59 4.67
C ALA A 495 -16.11 -11.56 3.22
N ALA A 496 -15.84 -12.71 2.61
CA ALA A 496 -15.37 -12.77 1.23
C ALA A 496 -16.42 -12.23 0.25
N ASN A 497 -15.99 -11.52 -0.81
CA ASN A 497 -16.83 -10.78 -1.75
C ASN A 497 -17.71 -9.70 -1.10
N SER A 498 -17.20 -8.99 -0.09
CA SER A 498 -17.85 -7.80 0.42
C SER A 498 -18.02 -6.75 -0.69
N LEU A 499 -19.18 -6.10 -0.76
CA LEU A 499 -19.48 -5.04 -1.73
C LEU A 499 -20.22 -3.89 -1.05
N ALA A 500 -19.74 -2.67 -1.28
CA ALA A 500 -20.46 -1.44 -0.97
C ALA A 500 -20.74 -0.67 -2.27
N ILE A 501 -21.99 -0.31 -2.49
CA ILE A 501 -22.43 0.58 -3.59
C ILE A 501 -22.92 1.87 -2.96
N ASP A 502 -22.42 3.00 -3.42
CA ASP A 502 -22.86 4.32 -2.96
C ASP A 502 -23.09 5.23 -4.17
N ASN A 503 -24.30 5.79 -4.29
CA ASN A 503 -24.67 6.77 -5.31
C ASN A 503 -24.35 6.35 -6.75
N CYS A 504 -24.75 5.14 -7.15
CA CYS A 504 -24.52 4.63 -8.51
C CYS A 504 -25.79 4.68 -9.37
N PHE A 505 -25.66 5.12 -10.62
CA PHE A 505 -26.77 5.22 -11.57
C PHE A 505 -26.78 4.08 -12.58
N PHE A 506 -27.97 3.55 -12.84
CA PHE A 506 -28.22 2.54 -13.86
C PHE A 506 -29.30 3.07 -14.80
N ASP A 507 -28.95 3.27 -16.07
CA ASP A 507 -29.88 3.81 -17.07
C ASP A 507 -31.03 2.84 -17.40
N GLU A 508 -31.98 3.27 -18.24
CA GLU A 508 -33.17 2.49 -18.59
C GLU A 508 -32.89 1.18 -19.34
N ASN A 509 -31.68 1.02 -19.88
CA ASN A 509 -31.20 -0.17 -20.59
C ASN A 509 -30.28 -1.04 -19.72
N THR A 510 -30.18 -0.74 -18.42
CA THR A 510 -29.38 -1.47 -17.43
C THR A 510 -30.32 -2.07 -16.36
N PRO A 511 -31.08 -3.14 -16.69
CA PRO A 511 -32.15 -3.65 -15.83
C PRO A 511 -31.65 -4.36 -14.57
N ILE A 512 -30.39 -4.81 -14.56
CA ILE A 512 -29.78 -5.58 -13.46
C ILE A 512 -28.58 -4.80 -12.93
N ALA A 513 -28.74 -4.19 -11.76
CA ALA A 513 -27.65 -3.50 -11.07
C ALA A 513 -26.66 -4.51 -10.45
N LEU A 514 -27.16 -5.58 -9.83
CA LEU A 514 -26.33 -6.65 -9.26
C LEU A 514 -26.98 -8.02 -9.48
N ALA A 515 -26.20 -8.95 -10.04
CA ALA A 515 -26.58 -10.35 -10.23
C ALA A 515 -25.71 -11.30 -9.40
N SER A 516 -26.29 -12.41 -8.95
CA SER A 516 -25.52 -13.55 -8.45
C SER A 516 -24.87 -14.33 -9.60
N ALA A 517 -23.85 -15.12 -9.27
CA ALA A 517 -23.13 -16.01 -10.18
C ALA A 517 -24.01 -16.91 -11.07
N ASN A 518 -25.19 -17.31 -10.57
CA ASN A 518 -26.14 -18.16 -11.29
C ASN A 518 -27.10 -17.37 -12.20
N GLY A 519 -26.91 -16.05 -12.34
CA GLY A 519 -27.71 -15.14 -13.17
C GLY A 519 -28.98 -14.59 -12.50
N SER A 520 -29.18 -14.81 -11.19
CA SER A 520 -30.35 -14.25 -10.49
C SER A 520 -30.12 -12.78 -10.12
N THR A 521 -31.13 -11.94 -10.28
CA THR A 521 -31.07 -10.53 -9.88
C THR A 521 -31.11 -10.39 -8.36
N ILE A 522 -30.13 -9.69 -7.79
CA ILE A 522 -30.07 -9.30 -6.37
C ILE A 522 -30.59 -7.86 -6.22
N VAL A 523 -30.07 -6.93 -7.02
CA VAL A 523 -30.49 -5.53 -7.05
C VAL A 523 -30.98 -5.18 -8.46
N THR A 524 -32.18 -4.60 -8.54
CA THR A 524 -32.75 -4.11 -9.79
C THR A 524 -32.13 -2.78 -10.20
N GLY A 525 -31.83 -2.64 -11.49
CA GLY A 525 -31.31 -1.41 -12.08
C GLY A 525 -32.43 -0.49 -12.58
N ASN A 526 -32.19 0.23 -13.68
CA ASN A 526 -33.08 1.27 -14.23
C ASN A 526 -33.42 2.40 -13.25
N ARG A 527 -32.50 2.73 -12.35
CA ARG A 527 -32.62 3.77 -11.32
C ARG A 527 -31.27 4.10 -10.73
N ARG A 528 -31.24 5.10 -9.85
CA ARG A 528 -30.13 5.31 -8.91
C ARG A 528 -30.27 4.35 -7.71
N VAL A 529 -29.16 3.70 -7.34
CA VAL A 529 -29.00 2.99 -6.07
C VAL A 529 -28.18 3.89 -5.15
N GLU A 530 -28.86 4.44 -4.14
CA GLU A 530 -28.26 5.37 -3.18
C GLU A 530 -27.26 4.68 -2.24
N GLY A 531 -27.59 3.45 -1.82
CA GLY A 531 -26.76 2.66 -0.91
C GLY A 531 -27.10 1.17 -0.96
N PHE A 532 -26.08 0.33 -1.04
CA PHE A 532 -26.20 -1.13 -0.89
C PHE A 532 -24.96 -1.68 -0.22
N VAL A 533 -25.15 -2.66 0.66
CA VAL A 533 -24.06 -3.37 1.32
C VAL A 533 -24.33 -4.86 1.23
N GLN A 534 -23.30 -5.62 0.89
CA GLN A 534 -23.24 -7.04 1.18
C GLN A 534 -21.97 -7.39 1.95
N GLY A 535 -22.10 -8.25 2.97
CA GLY A 535 -21.03 -8.60 3.90
C GLY A 535 -21.42 -8.36 5.36
N THR A 536 -20.41 -8.22 6.23
CA THR A 536 -20.61 -7.99 7.66
C THR A 536 -20.85 -6.52 7.96
N SER A 537 -21.87 -6.22 8.76
CA SER A 537 -22.30 -4.86 9.07
C SER A 537 -22.42 -4.67 10.58
N TYR A 538 -21.93 -3.53 11.08
CA TYR A 538 -21.93 -3.18 12.49
C TYR A 538 -22.47 -1.77 12.70
N THR A 539 -23.46 -1.63 13.58
CA THR A 539 -23.92 -0.33 14.10
C THR A 539 -23.50 -0.24 15.56
N ALA A 540 -22.56 0.66 15.87
CA ALA A 540 -22.13 0.97 17.22
C ALA A 540 -23.05 2.02 17.85
N TYR A 541 -23.31 1.91 19.15
CA TYR A 541 -24.13 2.85 19.91
C TYR A 541 -23.82 2.74 21.41
N ASP A 542 -23.98 3.84 22.13
CA ASP A 542 -23.81 3.84 23.58
C ASP A 542 -25.07 3.40 24.31
N THR A 543 -24.91 2.51 25.29
CA THR A 543 -26.02 2.03 26.09
C THR A 543 -25.59 1.57 27.48
N THR A 544 -26.54 1.57 28.40
CA THR A 544 -26.39 0.90 29.69
C THR A 544 -26.62 -0.60 29.53
N HIS A 545 -25.65 -1.41 29.96
CA HIS A 545 -25.68 -2.87 29.90
C HIS A 545 -25.13 -3.47 31.20
N VAL A 546 -25.55 -4.68 31.55
CA VAL A 546 -25.15 -5.32 32.80
C VAL A 546 -23.90 -6.18 32.60
N VAL A 547 -22.81 -5.87 33.31
CA VAL A 547 -21.61 -6.70 33.39
C VAL A 547 -21.40 -7.12 34.84
N GLY A 548 -21.39 -8.43 35.12
CA GLY A 548 -21.12 -8.92 36.47
C GLY A 548 -22.07 -8.40 37.56
N ASN A 549 -23.37 -8.23 37.25
CA ASN A 549 -24.40 -7.61 38.11
C ASN A 549 -24.20 -6.09 38.40
N MET A 550 -23.41 -5.39 37.58
CA MET A 550 -23.29 -3.93 37.63
C MET A 550 -23.82 -3.32 36.34
N ASP A 551 -24.55 -2.21 36.44
CA ASP A 551 -24.93 -1.39 35.30
C ASP A 551 -23.69 -0.62 34.81
N CYS A 552 -23.21 -0.96 33.61
CA CYS A 552 -22.12 -0.31 32.92
C CYS A 552 -22.67 0.50 31.74
N TYR A 553 -22.20 1.74 31.58
CA TYR A 553 -22.48 2.55 30.40
C TYR A 553 -21.25 2.52 29.49
N GLY A 554 -21.45 2.17 28.23
CA GLY A 554 -20.41 2.14 27.22
C GLY A 554 -20.93 1.67 25.87
N PRO A 555 -20.07 1.64 24.85
CA PRO A 555 -20.50 1.32 23.51
C PRO A 555 -20.78 -0.18 23.38
N GLN A 556 -21.75 -0.49 22.54
CA GLN A 556 -22.13 -1.84 22.10
C GLN A 556 -22.31 -1.83 20.58
N THR A 557 -22.30 -3.00 19.96
CA THR A 557 -22.58 -3.13 18.52
C THR A 557 -23.72 -4.07 18.24
N VAL A 558 -24.56 -3.72 17.26
CA VAL A 558 -25.42 -4.70 16.58
C VAL A 558 -24.66 -5.25 15.39
N TYR A 559 -24.42 -6.57 15.38
CA TYR A 559 -23.84 -7.28 14.25
C TYR A 559 -24.95 -7.84 13.34
N SER A 560 -24.75 -7.71 12.04
CA SER A 560 -25.53 -8.43 11.03
C SER A 560 -24.66 -8.83 9.85
N ARG A 561 -25.09 -9.85 9.11
CA ARG A 561 -24.53 -10.19 7.80
C ARG A 561 -25.64 -9.95 6.78
N VAL A 562 -25.37 -9.09 5.81
CA VAL A 562 -26.40 -8.51 4.95
C VAL A 562 -26.08 -8.71 3.48
N GLN A 563 -27.12 -8.65 2.64
CA GLN A 563 -27.06 -8.46 1.19
C GLN A 563 -28.30 -7.64 0.81
N GLN A 564 -28.26 -6.34 1.07
CA GLN A 564 -29.44 -5.50 0.99
C GLN A 564 -29.11 -4.04 0.71
N GLU A 565 -30.10 -3.32 0.18
CA GLU A 565 -30.05 -1.86 0.10
C GLU A 565 -30.10 -1.26 1.51
N GLN A 566 -29.32 -0.19 1.72
CA GLN A 566 -29.26 0.56 2.96
C GLN A 566 -29.39 2.06 2.66
N PRO A 567 -29.95 2.86 3.58
CA PRO A 567 -29.87 4.32 3.45
C PRO A 567 -28.42 4.77 3.34
N SER A 568 -28.13 5.75 2.49
CA SER A 568 -26.80 6.37 2.44
C SER A 568 -26.48 7.01 3.79
N ALA A 569 -25.21 6.93 4.20
CA ALA A 569 -24.74 7.69 5.34
C ALA A 569 -25.06 9.18 5.15
N PRO A 570 -25.45 9.91 6.22
CA PRO A 570 -25.67 11.34 6.14
C PRO A 570 -24.33 12.03 5.83
N LYS A 571 -24.14 12.47 4.59
CA LYS A 571 -22.93 13.15 4.11
C LYS A 571 -22.97 14.65 4.42
N ALA A 572 -21.91 15.21 5.00
CA ALA A 572 -21.80 16.64 5.22
C ALA A 572 -21.81 17.40 3.87
N ALA A 573 -22.68 18.40 3.72
CA ALA A 573 -22.88 19.09 2.45
C ALA A 573 -21.61 19.79 1.91
N GLU A 574 -20.71 20.23 2.80
CA GLU A 574 -19.43 20.84 2.42
C GLU A 574 -18.41 19.86 1.82
N LEU A 575 -18.59 18.55 2.05
CA LEU A 575 -17.78 17.51 1.43
C LEU A 575 -18.23 17.15 0.01
N LEU A 576 -19.36 17.69 -0.44
CA LEU A 576 -19.97 17.35 -1.72
C LEU A 576 -19.90 18.50 -2.71
N ASN A 577 -19.85 18.17 -4.00
CA ASN A 577 -20.01 19.15 -5.08
C ASN A 577 -21.50 19.43 -5.37
N SER A 578 -21.78 20.25 -6.38
CA SER A 578 -23.16 20.59 -6.78
C SER A 578 -24.01 19.41 -7.29
N GLU A 579 -23.37 18.28 -7.62
CA GLU A 579 -24.02 17.05 -8.06
C GLU A 579 -24.24 16.06 -6.90
N GLY A 580 -23.84 16.43 -5.68
CA GLY A 580 -23.94 15.55 -4.50
C GLY A 580 -22.86 14.46 -4.43
N LYS A 581 -21.83 14.54 -5.28
CA LYS A 581 -20.68 13.61 -5.31
C LYS A 581 -19.53 14.15 -4.45
N PHE A 582 -18.69 13.27 -3.92
CA PHE A 582 -17.40 13.72 -3.39
C PHE A 582 -16.54 14.25 -4.56
N PRO A 583 -16.01 15.48 -4.49
CA PRO A 583 -15.25 16.09 -5.58
C PRO A 583 -13.91 15.39 -5.75
N SER A 584 -13.52 15.16 -7.00
CA SER A 584 -12.21 14.60 -7.37
C SER A 584 -11.48 15.56 -8.31
N ARG A 585 -10.15 15.54 -8.27
CA ARG A 585 -9.29 16.35 -9.14
C ARG A 585 -8.02 15.56 -9.46
N GLY A 586 -7.75 15.37 -10.74
CA GLY A 586 -6.53 14.71 -11.20
C GLY A 586 -5.27 15.53 -10.97
N ARG A 587 -4.13 14.83 -10.97
CA ARG A 587 -2.81 15.45 -10.80
C ARG A 587 -2.57 16.48 -11.92
N PRO A 588 -2.26 17.75 -11.60
CA PRO A 588 -2.04 18.76 -12.63
C PRO A 588 -0.74 18.47 -13.40
N GLN A 589 -0.79 18.59 -14.73
CA GLN A 589 0.39 18.46 -15.61
C GLN A 589 0.79 19.79 -16.28
N TYR A 590 -0.04 20.82 -16.10
CA TYR A 590 0.15 22.16 -16.66
C TYR A 590 0.16 22.17 -18.20
N GLU A 591 -0.74 21.41 -18.80
CA GLU A 591 -0.97 21.37 -20.24
C GLU A 591 -1.23 22.79 -20.79
N GLY A 592 -0.65 23.08 -21.96
CA GLY A 592 -0.76 24.37 -22.62
C GLY A 592 -0.06 25.57 -21.96
N VAL A 593 0.59 25.40 -20.79
CA VAL A 593 1.44 26.43 -20.18
C VAL A 593 2.77 26.52 -20.94
N PRO A 594 3.22 27.70 -21.38
CA PRO A 594 4.48 27.85 -22.10
C PRO A 594 5.69 27.63 -21.17
N VAL A 595 6.80 27.10 -21.70
CA VAL A 595 7.99 26.75 -20.91
C VAL A 595 8.61 27.95 -20.16
N GLU A 596 8.43 29.17 -20.69
CA GLU A 596 8.93 30.41 -20.09
C GLU A 596 8.26 30.75 -18.75
N GLN A 597 7.11 30.12 -18.44
CA GLN A 597 6.46 30.25 -17.13
C GLN A 597 7.05 29.30 -16.08
N PHE A 598 7.94 28.39 -16.46
CA PHE A 598 8.61 27.50 -15.53
C PHE A 598 9.95 28.08 -15.13
N LYS A 599 10.12 28.29 -13.83
CA LYS A 599 11.37 28.79 -13.27
C LYS A 599 12.11 27.65 -12.59
N SER A 600 13.24 27.26 -13.18
CA SER A 600 14.11 26.20 -12.65
C SER A 600 14.84 26.66 -11.38
N ILE A 601 14.85 25.79 -10.38
CA ILE A 601 15.62 25.98 -9.14
C ILE A 601 17.14 25.97 -9.40
N MET A 602 17.60 25.19 -10.38
CA MET A 602 19.01 25.14 -10.78
C MET A 602 19.43 26.40 -11.55
N ASP A 603 18.57 26.95 -12.41
CA ASP A 603 18.83 28.23 -13.08
C ASP A 603 18.80 29.41 -12.12
N TYR A 604 18.07 29.29 -11.00
CA TYR A 604 18.15 30.24 -9.89
C TYR A 604 19.48 30.13 -9.12
N GLY A 605 20.10 28.95 -9.10
CA GLY A 605 21.44 28.71 -8.57
C GLY A 605 21.53 27.88 -7.27
N CYS A 606 20.50 27.11 -6.92
CA CYS A 606 20.58 26.22 -5.76
C CYS A 606 21.32 24.91 -6.10
N SER A 607 22.27 24.50 -5.26
CA SER A 607 22.96 23.22 -5.41
C SER A 607 22.00 22.05 -5.13
N ASN A 608 22.14 20.96 -5.89
CA ASN A 608 21.33 19.75 -5.77
C ASN A 608 22.20 18.51 -5.39
N ASP A 609 23.34 18.75 -4.74
CA ASP A 609 24.40 17.77 -4.46
C ASP A 609 24.13 16.85 -3.24
N GLY A 610 23.03 17.06 -2.51
CA GLY A 610 22.68 16.26 -1.33
C GLY A 610 23.59 16.46 -0.11
N VAL A 611 24.43 17.48 -0.10
CA VAL A 611 25.39 17.79 0.98
C VAL A 611 25.31 19.26 1.39
N THR A 612 25.27 20.18 0.43
CA THR A 612 25.23 21.62 0.66
C THR A 612 23.89 22.00 1.27
N ASP A 613 23.94 22.70 2.40
CA ASP A 613 22.76 23.36 2.96
C ASP A 613 22.27 24.45 2.00
N VAL A 614 21.12 24.20 1.40
CA VAL A 614 20.50 25.10 0.41
C VAL A 614 19.23 25.76 0.94
N THR A 615 18.97 25.69 2.26
CA THR A 615 17.76 26.24 2.88
C THR A 615 17.48 27.68 2.46
N THR A 616 18.50 28.55 2.57
CA THR A 616 18.37 29.97 2.18
C THR A 616 18.13 30.12 0.68
N CYS A 617 18.78 29.28 -0.16
CA CYS A 617 18.59 29.34 -1.59
C CYS A 617 17.18 28.91 -1.99
N VAL A 618 16.70 27.78 -1.47
CA VAL A 618 15.35 27.24 -1.71
C VAL A 618 14.30 28.28 -1.28
N GLN A 619 14.42 28.85 -0.08
CA GLN A 619 13.49 29.87 0.39
C GLN A 619 13.47 31.10 -0.54
N ASN A 620 14.63 31.59 -0.96
CA ASN A 620 14.74 32.73 -1.86
C ASN A 620 14.21 32.42 -3.26
N PHE A 621 14.44 31.20 -3.76
CA PHE A 621 13.89 30.72 -5.02
C PHE A 621 12.36 30.72 -4.99
N LEU A 622 11.75 30.11 -3.97
CA LEU A 622 10.29 30.07 -3.82
C LEU A 622 9.70 31.49 -3.69
N ASN A 623 10.36 32.37 -2.93
CA ASN A 623 9.97 33.79 -2.81
C ASN A 623 10.10 34.58 -4.12
N SER A 624 10.89 34.07 -5.07
CA SER A 624 11.12 34.75 -6.35
C SER A 624 10.12 34.39 -7.44
N ILE A 625 9.22 33.43 -7.20
CA ILE A 625 8.20 33.01 -8.17
C ILE A 625 7.14 34.10 -8.31
N ASP A 626 6.89 34.57 -9.52
CA ASP A 626 5.81 35.50 -9.83
C ASP A 626 4.46 34.77 -9.89
N ILE A 627 3.88 34.54 -8.71
CA ILE A 627 2.58 33.88 -8.52
C ILE A 627 1.46 34.62 -9.27
N ALA A 628 1.50 35.96 -9.32
CA ALA A 628 0.48 36.76 -10.00
C ALA A 628 0.61 36.70 -11.53
N GLY A 629 1.85 36.60 -12.03
CA GLY A 629 2.17 36.35 -13.44
C GLY A 629 1.91 34.92 -13.90
N GLY A 630 1.67 34.00 -12.95
CA GLY A 630 1.40 32.59 -13.23
C GLY A 630 2.66 31.75 -13.41
N GLU A 631 3.81 32.17 -12.87
CA GLU A 631 5.01 31.33 -12.86
C GLU A 631 4.78 30.04 -12.05
N ILE A 632 5.51 28.99 -12.41
CA ILE A 632 5.51 27.68 -11.78
C ILE A 632 6.95 27.37 -11.35
N ALA A 633 7.13 26.98 -10.09
CA ALA A 633 8.42 26.52 -9.58
C ALA A 633 8.72 25.12 -10.13
N PHE A 634 9.76 25.01 -10.95
CA PHE A 634 10.26 23.73 -11.42
C PHE A 634 11.45 23.29 -10.56
N ILE A 635 11.29 22.16 -9.88
CA ILE A 635 12.33 21.58 -9.02
C ILE A 635 13.07 20.51 -9.83
N ASP A 636 14.23 20.86 -10.38
CA ASP A 636 15.10 19.92 -11.11
C ASP A 636 15.50 18.74 -10.22
N HIS A 637 15.74 17.57 -10.83
CA HIS A 637 16.06 16.36 -10.07
C HIS A 637 17.38 16.51 -9.30
N GLY A 638 17.42 16.03 -8.07
CA GLY A 638 18.59 16.00 -7.21
C GLY A 638 18.21 16.06 -5.74
N ALA A 639 19.18 16.32 -4.87
CA ALA A 639 18.97 16.34 -3.42
C ALA A 639 19.30 17.70 -2.82
N TYR A 640 18.35 18.29 -2.12
CA TYR A 640 18.41 19.63 -1.56
C TYR A 640 18.37 19.54 -0.02
N VAL A 641 19.50 19.76 0.64
CA VAL A 641 19.59 19.69 2.11
C VAL A 641 18.95 20.92 2.76
N ILE A 642 18.00 20.67 3.65
CA ILE A 642 17.20 21.67 4.38
C ILE A 642 17.48 21.56 5.88
N THR A 643 17.96 22.63 6.50
CA THR A 643 18.37 22.66 7.92
C THR A 643 17.55 23.63 8.78
N ASP A 644 16.68 24.44 8.16
CA ASP A 644 15.70 25.32 8.81
C ASP A 644 14.36 25.27 8.05
N THR A 645 13.31 25.81 8.66
CA THR A 645 11.95 25.84 8.10
C THR A 645 11.90 26.58 6.77
N ILE A 646 11.40 25.92 5.73
CA ILE A 646 10.96 26.52 4.47
C ILE A 646 9.50 26.94 4.60
N THR A 647 9.23 28.24 4.50
CA THR A 647 7.87 28.77 4.38
C THR A 647 7.47 28.78 2.91
N VAL A 648 6.50 27.94 2.57
CA VAL A 648 5.98 27.83 1.20
C VAL A 648 5.04 29.01 0.93
N PRO A 649 5.30 29.84 -0.09
CA PRO A 649 4.44 30.99 -0.40
C PRO A 649 3.00 30.58 -0.74
N ASN A 650 2.03 31.38 -0.31
CA ASN A 650 0.61 31.12 -0.56
C ASN A 650 0.29 31.30 -2.06
N GLY A 651 -0.34 30.31 -2.67
CA GLY A 651 -0.70 30.35 -4.09
C GLY A 651 0.37 29.85 -5.05
N ILE A 652 1.51 29.36 -4.54
CA ILE A 652 2.59 28.84 -5.38
C ILE A 652 2.19 27.50 -6.02
N ARG A 653 2.58 27.30 -7.27
CA ARG A 653 2.52 25.99 -7.93
C ARG A 653 3.94 25.47 -8.10
N MET A 654 4.20 24.26 -7.63
CA MET A 654 5.51 23.61 -7.74
C MET A 654 5.40 22.19 -8.28
N ILE A 655 6.33 21.84 -9.16
CA ILE A 655 6.41 20.51 -9.77
C ILE A 655 7.86 20.04 -9.83
N GLY A 656 8.08 18.79 -9.42
CA GLY A 656 9.40 18.16 -9.45
C GLY A 656 9.70 17.38 -10.73
N GLU A 657 10.98 17.30 -11.09
CA GLU A 657 11.49 16.39 -12.11
C GLU A 657 11.76 15.01 -11.48
N ILE A 658 10.82 14.07 -11.68
CA ILE A 658 10.86 12.69 -11.15
C ILE A 658 11.26 12.64 -9.67
N TRP A 659 10.43 13.25 -8.82
CA TRP A 659 10.59 13.21 -7.36
C TRP A 659 11.98 13.67 -6.86
N PRO A 660 12.35 14.96 -7.06
CA PRO A 660 13.51 15.54 -6.40
C PRO A 660 13.37 15.45 -4.88
N LEU A 661 14.52 15.34 -4.20
CA LEU A 661 14.61 15.04 -2.78
C LEU A 661 14.80 16.34 -1.99
N PHE A 662 13.87 16.69 -1.12
CA PHE A 662 14.15 17.63 -0.03
C PHE A 662 14.63 16.85 1.20
N MET A 663 15.91 16.96 1.51
CA MET A 663 16.58 16.22 2.57
C MET A 663 16.61 17.06 3.86
N VAL A 664 15.63 16.85 4.75
CA VAL A 664 15.57 17.53 6.04
C VAL A 664 16.68 17.02 6.95
N SER A 665 17.49 17.91 7.50
CA SER A 665 18.62 17.56 8.35
C SER A 665 18.64 18.42 9.61
N ALA A 666 19.00 17.81 10.73
CA ALA A 666 19.09 18.48 12.01
C ALA A 666 20.51 18.99 12.34
N GLU A 667 21.41 19.06 11.35
CA GLU A 667 22.79 19.57 11.50
C GLU A 667 22.85 21.01 12.04
N ALA A 668 21.88 21.87 11.71
CA ALA A 668 21.76 23.22 12.27
C ALA A 668 21.02 23.29 13.63
N GLY A 669 20.62 22.13 14.18
CA GLY A 669 19.98 22.01 15.50
C GLY A 669 18.47 22.23 15.55
N LYS A 670 17.85 22.77 14.47
CA LYS A 670 16.41 23.14 14.45
C LYS A 670 15.47 21.95 14.71
N PHE A 671 15.80 20.78 14.17
CA PHE A 671 14.94 19.60 14.17
C PHE A 671 15.42 18.50 15.14
N GLN A 672 16.13 18.84 16.21
CA GLN A 672 16.72 17.86 17.15
C GLN A 672 15.81 17.50 18.34
N ASP A 673 14.81 18.31 18.66
CA ASP A 673 14.06 18.18 19.92
C ASP A 673 12.62 17.72 19.70
N GLN A 674 12.32 16.46 20.07
CA GLN A 674 10.97 15.91 20.00
C GLN A 674 9.95 16.63 20.90
N PHE A 675 10.40 17.37 21.93
CA PHE A 675 9.52 18.12 22.85
C PHE A 675 9.30 19.57 22.40
N ASN A 676 9.99 19.99 21.35
CA ASN A 676 9.79 21.27 20.68
C ASN A 676 9.82 21.09 19.15
N PRO A 677 8.91 20.26 18.60
CA PRO A 677 8.97 19.93 17.18
C PRO A 677 8.71 21.15 16.30
N GLN A 678 9.38 21.22 15.15
CA GLN A 678 9.34 22.32 14.20
C GLN A 678 9.00 21.80 12.80
N ALA A 679 8.16 22.55 12.06
CA ALA A 679 7.87 22.24 10.67
C ALA A 679 9.11 22.46 9.78
N ALA A 680 9.46 21.48 8.96
CA ALA A 680 10.47 21.63 7.92
C ALA A 680 9.90 22.36 6.69
N PHE A 681 8.70 21.98 6.26
CA PHE A 681 7.92 22.71 5.26
C PHE A 681 6.63 23.24 5.85
N LEU A 682 6.49 24.56 5.89
CA LEU A 682 5.33 25.26 6.44
C LEU A 682 4.49 25.84 5.29
N VAL A 683 3.34 25.22 5.00
CA VAL A 683 2.44 25.65 3.92
C VAL A 683 1.39 26.60 4.46
N GLY A 684 1.64 27.89 4.26
CA GLY A 684 0.84 28.99 4.80
C GLY A 684 0.89 29.11 6.32
N GLN A 685 0.34 30.19 6.83
CA GLN A 685 0.09 30.40 8.25
C GLN A 685 -1.39 30.16 8.58
N PRO A 686 -1.74 29.89 9.85
CA PRO A 686 -3.14 29.81 10.25
C PRO A 686 -3.92 31.09 9.90
N GLY A 687 -4.97 30.93 9.09
CA GLY A 687 -5.80 32.04 8.58
C GLY A 687 -5.42 32.55 7.19
N ASP A 688 -4.31 32.06 6.62
CA ASP A 688 -3.97 32.33 5.23
C ASP A 688 -4.90 31.59 4.27
N ARG A 689 -5.11 32.20 3.09
CA ARG A 689 -5.93 31.65 2.02
C ARG A 689 -5.21 31.79 0.68
N GLY A 690 -5.19 30.73 -0.11
CA GLY A 690 -4.51 30.69 -1.42
C GLY A 690 -4.48 29.29 -2.01
N ASP A 691 -4.14 29.18 -3.29
CA ASP A 691 -4.15 27.90 -4.01
C ASP A 691 -2.73 27.39 -4.25
N THR A 692 -2.16 26.73 -3.25
CA THR A 692 -0.85 26.08 -3.35
C THR A 692 -0.94 24.65 -3.90
N GLU A 693 -0.11 24.31 -4.88
CA GLU A 693 -0.02 22.96 -5.47
C GLU A 693 1.40 22.42 -5.32
N ILE A 694 1.54 21.22 -4.74
CA ILE A 694 2.80 20.49 -4.60
C ILE A 694 2.70 19.19 -5.39
N VAL A 695 3.56 19.00 -6.40
CA VAL A 695 3.44 17.91 -7.38
C VAL A 695 4.78 17.22 -7.60
N GLU A 696 4.79 15.88 -7.54
CA GLU A 696 5.98 15.05 -7.84
C GLU A 696 7.24 15.42 -7.03
N ILE A 697 7.14 15.58 -5.72
CA ILE A 697 8.28 15.86 -4.82
C ILE A 697 8.44 14.75 -3.77
N LEU A 698 9.68 14.41 -3.41
CA LEU A 698 9.98 13.48 -2.32
C LEU A 698 10.55 14.24 -1.12
N PHE A 699 9.93 14.07 0.04
CA PHE A 699 10.42 14.60 1.31
C PHE A 699 11.13 13.49 2.07
N GLU A 700 12.41 13.68 2.35
CA GLU A 700 13.26 12.71 3.04
C GLU A 700 14.00 13.35 4.21
N THR A 701 14.62 12.51 5.03
CA THR A 701 15.46 12.93 6.15
C THR A 701 16.90 12.51 5.92
N ARG A 702 17.85 13.35 6.33
CA ARG A 702 19.27 13.01 6.40
C ARG A 702 19.70 12.95 7.87
N GLY A 703 19.94 11.73 8.33
CA GLY A 703 20.23 11.39 9.72
C GLY A 703 19.01 11.58 10.63
N PRO A 704 19.20 11.41 11.95
CA PRO A 704 18.12 11.59 12.89
C PRO A 704 17.68 13.05 12.96
N VAL A 705 16.36 13.27 12.83
CA VAL A 705 15.71 14.59 12.89
C VAL A 705 14.47 14.56 13.81
N PRO A 706 14.58 14.05 15.06
CA PRO A 706 13.43 13.67 15.88
C PRO A 706 12.52 14.83 16.31
N GLY A 707 12.90 16.07 16.05
CA GLY A 707 12.04 17.26 16.20
C GLY A 707 11.40 17.75 14.89
N ALA A 708 11.56 17.06 13.76
CA ALA A 708 10.98 17.49 12.49
C ALA A 708 9.50 17.09 12.37
N ILE A 709 8.65 18.07 12.05
CA ILE A 709 7.38 17.83 11.36
C ILE A 709 7.67 18.03 9.87
N MET A 710 7.72 16.96 9.07
CA MET A 710 8.23 17.06 7.69
C MET A 710 7.43 18.05 6.85
N MET A 711 6.10 18.04 6.98
CA MET A 711 5.21 19.06 6.41
C MET A 711 4.10 19.44 7.38
N GLN A 712 3.87 20.74 7.53
CA GLN A 712 2.68 21.28 8.19
C GLN A 712 1.87 22.11 7.19
N TRP A 713 0.60 21.73 7.00
CA TRP A 713 -0.33 22.43 6.12
C TRP A 713 -1.34 23.25 6.94
N ASN A 714 -1.31 24.57 6.78
CA ASN A 714 -2.24 25.49 7.46
C ASN A 714 -3.25 26.16 6.52
N LEU A 715 -2.92 26.22 5.22
CA LEU A 715 -3.59 27.03 4.21
C LEU A 715 -5.04 26.58 3.96
N GLU A 716 -5.96 27.54 3.87
CA GLU A 716 -7.29 27.33 3.29
C GLU A 716 -7.22 27.53 1.77
N CYS A 717 -7.64 26.53 0.99
CA CYS A 717 -7.75 26.71 -0.47
C CYS A 717 -8.91 27.65 -0.81
N THR A 718 -8.80 28.40 -1.91
CA THR A 718 -9.79 29.41 -2.28
C THR A 718 -11.12 28.78 -2.71
N GLY A 719 -11.09 27.56 -3.24
CA GLY A 719 -12.26 26.75 -3.57
C GLY A 719 -12.08 25.28 -3.21
N GLN A 720 -13.17 24.52 -3.26
CA GLN A 720 -13.18 23.08 -3.03
C GLN A 720 -12.11 22.38 -3.89
N ILE A 721 -11.15 21.71 -3.27
CA ILE A 721 -10.03 20.97 -3.89
C ILE A 721 -9.22 21.77 -4.92
N SER A 722 -9.26 23.09 -4.84
CA SER A 722 -8.50 23.99 -5.72
C SER A 722 -6.99 23.98 -5.45
N CYS A 723 -6.57 23.40 -4.32
CA CYS A 723 -5.18 23.32 -3.92
C CYS A 723 -4.91 22.04 -3.14
N GLY A 724 -3.64 21.61 -3.08
CA GLY A 724 -3.34 20.29 -2.53
C GLY A 724 -1.96 19.73 -2.88
N VAL A 725 -1.78 18.46 -2.50
CA VAL A 725 -0.56 17.69 -2.74
C VAL A 725 -0.90 16.51 -3.64
N PHE A 726 -0.15 16.34 -4.72
CA PHE A 726 -0.40 15.31 -5.73
C PHE A 726 0.88 14.54 -6.03
N ASP A 727 0.81 13.20 -5.98
CA ASP A 727 1.89 12.32 -6.40
C ASP A 727 3.24 12.68 -5.75
N SER A 728 3.18 13.16 -4.50
CA SER A 728 4.33 13.56 -3.69
C SER A 728 4.34 12.70 -2.45
N HIS A 729 5.53 12.27 -2.05
CA HIS A 729 5.68 11.20 -1.07
C HIS A 729 6.68 11.60 0.02
N TRP A 730 6.66 10.84 1.11
CA TRP A 730 7.63 10.94 2.20
C TRP A 730 8.31 9.59 2.29
N ARG A 731 9.63 9.56 2.13
CA ARG A 731 10.45 8.37 2.27
C ARG A 731 11.51 8.65 3.32
N VAL A 732 11.41 8.02 4.47
CA VAL A 732 12.33 8.28 5.57
C VAL A 732 13.10 7.03 5.97
N GLY A 733 14.42 7.05 5.72
CA GLY A 733 15.31 5.90 5.85
C GLY A 733 15.37 5.01 4.60
N GLY A 734 16.18 3.95 4.68
CA GLY A 734 16.21 2.84 3.70
C GLY A 734 16.75 3.17 2.32
N SER A 735 17.22 4.39 2.07
CA SER A 735 17.76 4.81 0.77
C SER A 735 19.01 5.65 0.90
N ASN A 736 19.81 5.70 -0.17
CA ASN A 736 21.07 6.42 -0.18
C ASN A 736 20.90 7.90 0.12
N GLY A 737 21.77 8.44 0.98
CA GLY A 737 21.74 9.84 1.40
C GLY A 737 21.00 10.08 2.72
N THR A 738 20.09 9.17 3.10
CA THR A 738 19.34 9.27 4.36
C THR A 738 20.22 9.04 5.59
N GLN A 739 21.35 8.35 5.44
CA GLN A 739 22.22 7.89 6.53
C GLN A 739 21.56 6.93 7.53
N LEU A 740 20.47 6.28 7.11
CA LEU A 740 19.58 5.47 7.93
C LEU A 740 19.32 4.14 7.19
N GLN A 741 20.36 3.32 7.07
CA GLN A 741 20.44 2.16 6.18
C GLN A 741 20.95 0.91 6.93
N ASN A 742 21.13 -0.21 6.24
CA ASN A 742 21.47 -1.49 6.89
C ASN A 742 22.77 -1.46 7.73
N TYR A 743 23.74 -0.62 7.41
CA TYR A 743 25.00 -0.56 8.17
C TYR A 743 24.85 0.00 9.59
N ASN A 744 23.77 0.72 9.91
CA ASN A 744 23.52 1.29 11.24
C ASN A 744 22.15 0.96 11.83
N CYS A 745 21.16 0.59 11.01
CA CYS A 745 19.78 0.36 11.46
C CYS A 745 19.27 -1.05 11.14
N ILE A 746 20.15 -2.05 10.95
CA ILE A 746 19.72 -3.44 10.70
C ILE A 746 18.88 -4.03 11.85
N LYS A 747 17.86 -4.82 11.50
CA LYS A 747 17.00 -5.51 12.48
C LYS A 747 17.79 -6.41 13.44
N GLN A 748 17.32 -6.54 14.68
CA GLN A 748 17.92 -7.42 15.70
C GLN A 748 16.89 -8.27 16.47
N PRO A 749 16.07 -9.11 15.79
CA PRO A 749 14.91 -9.76 16.42
C PRO A 749 15.27 -10.77 17.52
N ASN A 750 16.48 -11.32 17.51
CA ASN A 750 16.92 -12.36 18.44
C ASN A 750 17.48 -11.82 19.76
N VAL A 751 17.57 -10.49 19.92
CA VAL A 751 18.11 -9.85 21.11
C VAL A 751 17.14 -8.75 21.54
N ALA A 752 16.85 -8.65 22.84
CA ALA A 752 16.08 -7.52 23.35
C ALA A 752 16.91 -6.24 23.23
N HIS A 753 16.37 -5.22 22.56
CA HIS A 753 17.02 -3.92 22.40
C HIS A 753 16.04 -2.76 22.61
N GLY A 754 16.57 -1.57 22.85
CA GLY A 754 15.79 -0.32 22.84
C GLY A 754 15.70 0.27 21.43
N ALA A 755 15.10 1.44 21.32
CA ALA A 755 15.11 2.20 20.07
C ALA A 755 16.40 3.01 19.96
N ASP A 756 17.31 2.61 19.06
CA ASP A 756 18.58 3.31 18.84
C ASP A 756 18.33 4.76 18.39
N PRO A 757 18.77 5.78 19.16
CA PRO A 757 18.61 7.19 18.79
C PRO A 757 19.23 7.58 17.44
N SER A 758 20.23 6.84 16.97
CA SER A 758 20.84 7.07 15.65
C SER A 758 19.91 6.69 14.49
N CYS A 759 18.90 5.86 14.74
CA CYS A 759 17.88 5.44 13.78
C CYS A 759 16.52 6.11 14.01
N TRP A 760 16.46 7.12 14.88
CA TRP A 760 15.27 7.98 15.00
C TRP A 760 15.15 8.85 13.76
N VAL A 761 13.92 9.13 13.33
CA VAL A 761 13.70 9.91 12.10
C VAL A 761 12.97 11.20 12.38
N SER A 762 11.66 11.29 12.14
CA SER A 762 10.91 12.54 12.34
C SER A 762 9.95 12.44 13.51
N PHE A 763 9.55 13.59 14.05
CA PHE A 763 8.48 13.67 15.05
C PHE A 763 7.13 13.28 14.43
N MET A 764 6.89 13.76 13.21
CA MET A 764 5.67 13.56 12.43
C MET A 764 5.95 13.79 10.94
N LEU A 765 5.39 12.95 10.07
CA LEU A 765 5.54 13.16 8.63
C LEU A 765 4.64 14.29 8.12
N VAL A 766 3.34 14.25 8.43
CA VAL A 766 2.41 15.30 7.96
C VAL A 766 1.47 15.75 9.06
N HIS A 767 1.37 17.07 9.23
CA HIS A 767 0.38 17.72 10.08
C HIS A 767 -0.59 18.56 9.23
N ILE A 768 -1.87 18.18 9.22
CA ILE A 768 -2.95 19.00 8.68
C ILE A 768 -3.55 19.80 9.83
N ALA A 769 -3.22 21.08 9.90
CA ALA A 769 -3.59 21.94 11.01
C ALA A 769 -5.10 22.27 11.02
N PRO A 770 -5.66 22.75 12.15
CA PRO A 770 -7.08 23.07 12.25
C PRO A 770 -7.60 24.12 11.25
N SER A 771 -6.73 25.01 10.77
CA SER A 771 -7.08 26.03 9.78
C SER A 771 -7.13 25.51 8.34
N ALA A 772 -6.54 24.34 8.06
CA ALA A 772 -6.52 23.77 6.71
C ALA A 772 -7.94 23.36 6.30
N ARG A 773 -8.39 23.83 5.13
CA ARG A 773 -9.72 23.54 4.59
C ARG A 773 -9.71 23.58 3.07
N ASN A 774 -10.67 22.92 2.45
CA ASN A 774 -10.83 22.84 1.01
C ASN A 774 -9.67 22.11 0.29
N VAL A 775 -8.85 21.35 1.01
CA VAL A 775 -7.59 20.77 0.50
C VAL A 775 -7.79 19.34 0.04
N ILE A 776 -7.10 18.97 -1.04
CA ILE A 776 -6.98 17.58 -1.51
C ILE A 776 -5.55 17.05 -1.34
N PHE A 777 -5.43 15.83 -0.83
CA PHE A 777 -4.22 15.03 -0.88
C PHE A 777 -4.52 13.83 -1.78
N SER A 778 -3.81 13.66 -2.89
CA SER A 778 -4.08 12.60 -3.87
C SER A 778 -2.80 11.84 -4.21
N HIS A 779 -2.83 10.53 -4.00
CA HIS A 779 -1.72 9.61 -4.21
C HIS A 779 -0.47 10.04 -3.41
N ASN A 780 -0.55 9.89 -2.09
CA ASN A 780 0.53 10.23 -1.17
C ASN A 780 0.93 8.99 -0.38
N TRP A 781 2.23 8.71 -0.37
CA TRP A 781 2.81 7.60 0.38
C TRP A 781 3.74 8.16 1.45
N LEU A 782 3.45 7.88 2.70
CA LEU A 782 4.23 8.29 3.85
C LEU A 782 4.88 7.04 4.44
N TRP A 783 6.07 6.72 3.92
CA TRP A 783 6.78 5.49 4.21
C TRP A 783 7.95 5.75 5.15
N VAL A 784 7.88 5.05 6.28
CA VAL A 784 9.01 4.87 7.19
C VAL A 784 9.65 3.54 6.82
N ALA A 785 10.93 3.56 6.47
CA ALA A 785 11.55 2.44 5.80
C ALA A 785 11.59 1.17 6.66
N ASP A 786 10.98 0.10 6.17
CA ASP A 786 11.05 -1.24 6.78
C ASP A 786 12.21 -2.08 6.22
N HIS A 787 12.77 -1.70 5.06
CA HIS A 787 13.89 -2.38 4.42
C HIS A 787 14.81 -1.43 3.61
N GLU A 788 15.98 -1.94 3.27
CA GLU A 788 17.00 -1.29 2.43
C GLU A 788 16.65 -1.34 0.93
N LEU A 789 16.77 -0.20 0.22
CA LEU A 789 16.44 -0.04 -1.21
C LEU A 789 17.64 0.12 -2.14
N ASP A 790 18.84 0.45 -1.65
CA ASP A 790 19.99 0.81 -2.49
C ASP A 790 21.26 -0.03 -2.23
N LEU A 791 21.45 -0.54 -1.01
CA LEU A 791 22.65 -1.30 -0.63
C LEU A 791 22.49 -2.83 -0.77
N ASP A 792 23.63 -3.49 -0.95
CA ASP A 792 23.73 -4.96 -0.94
C ASP A 792 23.24 -5.51 0.41
N GLY A 793 22.47 -6.61 0.37
CA GLY A 793 21.90 -7.27 1.55
C GLY A 793 20.38 -7.13 1.64
N LYS A 794 19.82 -5.98 1.22
CA LYS A 794 18.36 -5.72 1.18
C LYS A 794 17.65 -6.07 2.49
N ASP A 795 18.39 -5.90 3.59
CA ASP A 795 17.95 -6.31 4.91
C ASP A 795 16.76 -5.46 5.36
N GLN A 796 15.90 -6.06 6.17
CA GLN A 796 14.95 -5.31 6.96
C GLN A 796 15.69 -4.45 8.01
N ILE A 797 15.18 -3.24 8.24
CA ILE A 797 15.78 -2.24 9.11
C ILE A 797 14.79 -1.72 10.16
N ASP A 798 15.35 -1.26 11.27
CA ASP A 798 14.69 -0.65 12.41
C ASP A 798 14.75 0.86 12.28
N ILE A 799 13.67 1.48 11.81
CA ILE A 799 13.57 2.93 11.65
C ILE A 799 12.46 3.48 12.55
N TYR A 800 12.80 4.44 13.41
CA TYR A 800 11.87 4.94 14.43
C TYR A 800 11.35 6.33 14.06
N ASN A 801 10.14 6.40 13.52
CA ASN A 801 9.42 7.64 13.24
C ASN A 801 8.25 7.82 14.22
N GLY A 802 8.05 9.00 14.79
CA GLY A 802 7.04 9.21 15.83
C GLY A 802 5.60 8.96 15.35
N ARG A 803 5.18 9.71 14.33
CA ARG A 803 3.80 9.80 13.84
C ARG A 803 3.78 9.85 12.32
N GLY A 804 2.80 9.19 11.70
CA GLY A 804 2.56 9.31 10.26
C GLY A 804 1.87 10.64 9.96
N MET A 805 0.55 10.61 9.83
CA MET A 805 -0.27 11.78 9.54
C MET A 805 -1.22 12.13 10.70
N LEU A 806 -1.19 13.40 11.12
CA LEU A 806 -2.18 13.99 12.04
C LEU A 806 -3.10 14.95 11.28
N ILE A 807 -4.41 14.73 11.40
CA ILE A 807 -5.45 15.55 10.78
C ILE A 807 -6.29 16.21 11.86
N GLU A 808 -6.22 17.53 11.95
CA GLU A 808 -7.02 18.35 12.87
C GLU A 808 -7.94 19.34 12.14
N SER A 809 -7.96 19.25 10.81
CA SER A 809 -8.79 20.09 9.94
C SER A 809 -10.23 20.15 10.43
N GLN A 810 -10.77 21.36 10.47
CA GLN A 810 -12.17 21.59 10.78
C GLN A 810 -13.08 21.43 9.55
N GLY A 811 -12.55 20.88 8.46
CA GLY A 811 -13.28 20.52 7.25
C GLY A 811 -13.54 21.66 6.27
N PRO A 812 -13.83 21.34 5.00
CA PRO A 812 -13.76 19.99 4.43
C PRO A 812 -12.32 19.62 4.01
N PHE A 813 -11.98 18.32 4.08
CA PHE A 813 -10.67 17.77 3.69
C PHE A 813 -10.84 16.41 2.99
N TRP A 814 -10.14 16.20 1.87
CA TRP A 814 -10.22 14.97 1.07
C TRP A 814 -8.86 14.32 0.89
N MET A 815 -8.82 13.00 1.06
CA MET A 815 -7.67 12.17 0.76
C MET A 815 -8.03 11.05 -0.21
N TYR A 816 -7.29 10.99 -1.31
CA TYR A 816 -7.39 9.94 -2.32
C TYR A 816 -6.13 9.08 -2.32
N GLY A 817 -6.28 7.77 -2.09
CA GLY A 817 -5.22 6.78 -2.01
C GLY A 817 -4.09 7.08 -1.02
N PRO A 818 -4.33 7.55 0.24
CA PRO A 818 -3.25 7.67 1.20
C PRO A 818 -2.73 6.32 1.69
N SER A 819 -1.41 6.19 1.75
CA SER A 819 -0.72 5.09 2.46
C SER A 819 0.22 5.70 3.51
N ASN A 820 0.07 5.28 4.76
CA ASN A 820 0.88 5.75 5.89
C ASN A 820 1.41 4.52 6.64
N GLU A 821 2.72 4.31 6.68
CA GLU A 821 3.29 3.03 7.13
C GLU A 821 4.42 3.19 8.16
N HIS A 822 4.49 2.23 9.08
CA HIS A 822 5.59 1.97 10.02
C HIS A 822 5.98 3.10 10.98
N SER A 823 5.07 4.05 11.26
CA SER A 823 5.27 5.01 12.36
C SER A 823 5.04 4.35 13.71
N VAL A 824 5.73 4.75 14.78
CA VAL A 824 5.73 3.99 16.03
C VAL A 824 4.44 4.13 16.86
N LEU A 825 3.83 5.33 16.89
CA LEU A 825 2.60 5.56 17.67
C LEU A 825 1.34 5.27 16.85
N TYR A 826 1.23 5.91 15.69
CA TYR A 826 0.12 5.73 14.76
C TYR A 826 0.53 6.09 13.33
N ASN A 827 -0.12 5.46 12.37
CA ASN A 827 0.01 5.78 10.96
C ASN A 827 -0.89 6.95 10.55
N THR A 828 -2.17 6.91 10.95
CA THR A 828 -3.10 8.02 10.72
C THR A 828 -3.89 8.34 11.99
N GLN A 829 -3.93 9.61 12.37
CA GLN A 829 -4.78 10.10 13.45
C GLN A 829 -5.64 11.27 12.96
N ILE A 830 -6.95 11.18 13.19
CA ILE A 830 -7.92 12.25 12.98
C ILE A 830 -8.33 12.73 14.37
N ALA A 831 -7.86 13.91 14.79
CA ALA A 831 -8.03 14.40 16.15
C ALA A 831 -8.69 15.78 16.17
N ASN A 832 -9.73 15.95 16.98
CA ASN A 832 -10.45 17.21 17.12
C ASN A 832 -10.98 17.76 15.78
N ALA A 833 -11.19 16.90 14.78
CA ALA A 833 -11.43 17.25 13.39
C ALA A 833 -12.90 17.04 13.02
N LYS A 834 -13.32 17.56 11.86
CA LYS A 834 -14.63 17.23 11.30
C LYS A 834 -14.67 17.32 9.79
N ASN A 835 -15.65 16.62 9.20
CA ASN A 835 -15.92 16.61 7.76
C ASN A 835 -14.69 16.18 6.96
N ILE A 836 -14.29 14.92 7.18
CA ILE A 836 -13.10 14.30 6.59
C ILE A 836 -13.53 13.16 5.67
N TYR A 837 -13.00 13.13 4.45
CA TYR A 837 -13.18 12.03 3.51
C TYR A 837 -11.85 11.35 3.21
N LEU A 838 -11.79 10.03 3.35
CA LEU A 838 -10.64 9.19 3.00
C LEU A 838 -11.07 8.07 2.05
N SER A 839 -10.35 7.88 0.95
CA SER A 839 -10.60 6.77 0.03
C SER A 839 -9.38 6.45 -0.83
N MET A 840 -8.79 5.27 -0.84
CA MET A 840 -8.77 4.21 0.17
C MET A 840 -7.53 4.46 1.04
N ALA A 841 -7.64 4.20 2.35
CA ALA A 841 -6.52 4.38 3.27
C ALA A 841 -5.78 3.07 3.53
N GLN A 842 -4.47 3.02 3.38
CA GLN A 842 -3.66 1.84 3.67
C GLN A 842 -2.61 2.14 4.77
N SER A 843 -2.29 1.14 5.59
CA SER A 843 -1.25 1.27 6.62
C SER A 843 -0.67 -0.07 7.07
N GLU A 844 0.58 -0.05 7.54
CA GLU A 844 1.25 -1.18 8.17
C GLU A 844 1.89 -0.82 9.52
N THR A 845 1.79 -1.71 10.50
CA THR A 845 2.48 -1.59 11.79
C THR A 845 3.99 -1.75 11.62
N ALA A 846 4.80 -0.97 12.35
CA ALA A 846 6.26 -1.08 12.29
C ALA A 846 6.75 -2.48 12.72
N TYR A 847 7.53 -3.16 11.86
CA TYR A 847 7.78 -4.61 11.95
C TYR A 847 8.54 -5.06 13.20
N MET A 848 9.42 -4.20 13.72
CA MET A 848 10.21 -4.46 14.92
C MET A 848 9.35 -4.54 16.19
N GLN A 849 8.16 -3.92 16.22
CA GLN A 849 7.32 -3.95 17.41
C GLN A 849 6.90 -5.39 17.73
N SER A 850 6.95 -5.87 18.98
CA SER A 850 7.15 -5.13 20.23
C SER A 850 8.60 -5.07 20.77
N ASN A 851 9.62 -5.30 19.94
CA ASN A 851 11.04 -5.22 20.29
C ASN A 851 11.77 -4.14 19.47
N PRO A 852 11.79 -2.87 19.93
CA PRO A 852 11.10 -2.36 21.10
C PRO A 852 9.62 -1.99 20.81
N ASN A 853 8.85 -1.67 21.85
CA ASN A 853 7.44 -1.33 21.72
C ASN A 853 7.20 0.11 21.25
N SER A 854 5.93 0.47 20.99
CA SER A 854 5.52 1.80 20.48
C SER A 854 5.95 3.01 21.31
N LEU A 855 6.30 2.82 22.60
CA LEU A 855 6.64 3.91 23.53
C LEU A 855 8.15 4.14 23.69
N SER A 856 8.98 3.37 22.98
CA SER A 856 10.42 3.30 23.27
C SER A 856 11.28 4.40 22.62
N SER A 857 10.79 5.08 21.58
CA SER A 857 11.49 6.16 20.88
C SER A 857 10.87 7.54 21.12
N PHE A 858 9.56 7.68 20.88
CA PHE A 858 8.84 8.93 21.03
C PHE A 858 7.90 8.90 22.22
N THR A 859 8.03 9.89 23.10
CA THR A 859 7.13 10.03 24.24
C THR A 859 5.78 10.57 23.76
N PRO A 860 4.63 9.94 24.12
CA PRO A 860 3.31 10.50 23.85
C PRO A 860 3.14 11.89 24.47
N GLN A 861 2.59 12.82 23.72
CA GLN A 861 2.38 14.21 24.11
C GLN A 861 0.90 14.59 23.95
N THR A 862 0.29 15.05 25.04
CA THR A 862 -1.11 15.47 25.05
C THR A 862 -1.39 16.67 24.14
N ALA A 863 -0.38 17.52 23.89
CA ALA A 863 -0.47 18.64 22.96
C ALA A 863 -0.76 18.20 21.51
N TRP A 864 -0.43 16.95 21.16
CA TRP A 864 -0.63 16.35 19.83
C TRP A 864 -1.73 15.28 19.84
N SER A 865 -2.51 15.22 20.93
CA SER A 865 -3.56 14.23 21.14
C SER A 865 -3.07 12.78 21.03
N ASP A 866 -1.82 12.48 21.39
CA ASP A 866 -1.26 11.15 21.15
C ASP A 866 -1.95 10.02 21.94
N PRO A 867 -1.97 8.79 21.40
CA PRO A 867 -2.32 7.61 22.17
C PRO A 867 -1.28 7.37 23.27
N THR A 868 -1.73 7.16 24.51
CA THR A 868 -0.85 6.92 25.66
C THR A 868 -0.55 5.45 25.91
N PHE A 869 -1.36 4.54 25.34
CA PHE A 869 -1.29 3.09 25.57
C PHE A 869 -1.39 2.70 27.06
N GLU A 870 -1.99 3.55 27.91
CA GLU A 870 -2.14 3.30 29.35
C GLU A 870 -3.06 2.12 29.66
N ASP A 871 -3.90 1.73 28.71
CA ASP A 871 -4.82 0.60 28.76
C ASP A 871 -4.18 -0.72 28.29
N CYS A 872 -2.92 -0.69 27.87
CA CYS A 872 -2.22 -1.88 27.38
C CYS A 872 -1.57 -2.70 28.50
N PHE A 873 -1.87 -4.00 28.51
CA PHE A 873 -1.31 -4.97 29.45
C PHE A 873 -0.58 -6.14 28.77
N SER A 874 -0.60 -6.20 27.44
CA SER A 874 0.02 -7.24 26.61
C SER A 874 1.09 -6.63 25.70
N ALA A 875 2.12 -7.39 25.32
CA ALA A 875 3.15 -6.92 24.39
C ALA A 875 2.57 -6.51 23.02
N ARG A 876 1.52 -7.21 22.59
CA ARG A 876 0.80 -7.01 21.32
C ARG A 876 -0.19 -5.84 21.34
N CYS A 877 -0.41 -5.21 22.50
CA CYS A 877 -1.20 -3.99 22.61
C CYS A 877 -0.36 -2.74 22.34
N PHE A 878 0.94 -2.75 22.68
CA PHE A 878 1.86 -1.62 22.44
C PHE A 878 2.35 -1.59 20.99
N LYS A 879 1.39 -1.48 20.06
CA LYS A 879 1.59 -1.51 18.61
C LYS A 879 1.14 -0.20 17.97
N THR A 880 1.67 0.05 16.78
CA THR A 880 1.28 1.15 15.91
C THR A 880 -0.21 1.09 15.64
N LEU A 881 -0.97 2.12 16.00
CA LEU A 881 -2.38 2.19 15.61
C LEU A 881 -2.50 2.50 14.11
N GLY A 882 -3.28 1.71 13.38
CA GLY A 882 -3.49 1.93 11.94
C GLY A 882 -4.25 3.22 11.67
N LEU A 883 -5.43 3.34 12.30
CA LEU A 883 -6.26 4.54 12.25
C LEU A 883 -6.83 4.86 13.63
N ARG A 884 -6.60 6.08 14.11
CA ARG A 884 -7.23 6.60 15.33
C ARG A 884 -8.11 7.79 15.02
N ILE A 885 -9.35 7.76 15.50
CA ILE A 885 -10.31 8.86 15.41
C ILE A 885 -10.60 9.33 16.84
N TYR A 886 -10.18 10.55 17.17
CA TYR A 886 -10.26 11.10 18.52
C TYR A 886 -11.03 12.41 18.51
N ASN A 887 -12.08 12.52 19.33
CA ASN A 887 -12.85 13.76 19.50
C ASN A 887 -13.27 14.40 18.17
N SER A 888 -13.71 13.60 17.20
CA SER A 888 -13.96 14.05 15.83
C SER A 888 -15.37 13.65 15.35
N SER A 889 -15.88 14.32 14.31
CA SER A 889 -17.19 13.98 13.74
C SER A 889 -17.29 14.08 12.23
N TYR A 890 -18.24 13.35 11.63
CA TYR A 890 -18.43 13.30 10.18
C TYR A 890 -17.15 12.85 9.45
N VAL A 891 -16.71 11.64 9.79
CA VAL A 891 -15.56 10.99 9.16
C VAL A 891 -16.07 9.87 8.26
N TYR A 892 -15.72 9.95 6.97
CA TYR A 892 -16.11 8.97 5.97
C TYR A 892 -14.87 8.28 5.42
N ASN A 893 -14.79 6.96 5.61
CA ASN A 893 -13.74 6.13 5.07
C ASN A 893 -14.33 5.14 4.07
N TYR A 894 -13.95 5.27 2.81
CA TYR A 894 -14.36 4.34 1.75
C TYR A 894 -13.17 3.47 1.37
N GLY A 895 -13.17 2.26 1.93
CA GLY A 895 -12.09 1.29 1.85
C GLY A 895 -10.91 1.66 2.73
N SER A 896 -10.43 0.70 3.53
CA SER A 896 -9.12 0.85 4.18
C SER A 896 -8.47 -0.47 4.50
N GLY A 897 -7.15 -0.57 4.29
CA GLY A 897 -6.34 -1.74 4.59
C GLY A 897 -5.34 -1.49 5.69
N LEU A 898 -5.63 -1.97 6.91
CA LEU A 898 -4.85 -1.64 8.09
C LEU A 898 -4.16 -2.89 8.62
N TYR A 899 -2.94 -3.15 8.16
CA TYR A 899 -2.28 -4.44 8.31
C TYR A 899 -1.32 -4.47 9.51
N SER A 900 -1.21 -5.63 10.15
CA SER A 900 -0.18 -5.93 11.14
C SER A 900 0.38 -7.32 10.84
N PHE A 901 1.55 -7.38 10.23
CA PHE A 901 2.11 -8.64 9.74
C PHE A 901 2.99 -9.37 10.76
N PHE A 902 3.51 -8.64 11.75
CA PHE A 902 4.63 -9.13 12.56
C PHE A 902 4.46 -8.91 14.06
N GLU A 903 5.09 -9.81 14.81
CA GLU A 903 5.51 -9.63 16.18
C GLU A 903 7.04 -9.76 16.23
N ASN A 904 7.77 -8.63 16.29
CA ASN A 904 9.23 -8.61 16.27
C ASN A 904 9.79 -9.41 15.07
N TYR A 905 9.38 -9.02 13.86
CA TYR A 905 9.70 -9.70 12.59
C TYR A 905 9.22 -11.16 12.44
N ASP A 906 8.55 -11.77 13.43
CA ASP A 906 7.90 -13.08 13.30
C ASP A 906 6.47 -12.93 12.76
N SER A 907 6.17 -13.58 11.65
CA SER A 907 4.87 -13.56 10.97
C SER A 907 3.92 -14.70 11.39
N ALA A 908 4.31 -15.57 12.31
CA ALA A 908 3.49 -16.70 12.75
C ALA A 908 2.13 -16.26 13.33
N CYS A 909 2.08 -15.05 13.92
CA CYS A 909 0.87 -14.44 14.48
C CYS A 909 -0.24 -14.16 13.47
N ILE A 910 0.06 -14.16 12.16
CA ILE A 910 -0.93 -14.00 11.08
C ILE A 910 -1.93 -15.15 11.12
N THR A 911 -1.43 -16.39 11.27
CA THR A 911 -2.27 -17.60 11.28
C THR A 911 -3.26 -17.65 12.45
N THR A 912 -2.94 -16.95 13.53
CA THR A 912 -3.75 -16.86 14.74
C THR A 912 -4.49 -15.52 14.89
N HIS A 913 -4.43 -14.68 13.86
CA HIS A 913 -5.05 -13.34 13.81
C HIS A 913 -4.77 -12.46 15.04
N ASN A 914 -3.51 -12.44 15.51
CA ASN A 914 -3.18 -11.79 16.79
C ASN A 914 -1.77 -11.18 16.83
N CYS A 915 -1.30 -10.63 15.72
CA CYS A 915 -0.10 -9.78 15.68
C CYS A 915 -0.35 -8.44 16.40
N ASP A 916 -1.60 -7.99 16.39
CA ASP A 916 -2.09 -6.78 17.04
C ASP A 916 -3.34 -7.09 17.88
N GLU A 917 -3.58 -6.27 18.91
CA GLU A 917 -4.81 -6.32 19.70
C GLU A 917 -5.93 -5.56 18.97
N ARG A 918 -5.63 -4.40 18.37
CA ARG A 918 -6.63 -3.50 17.75
C ARG A 918 -6.07 -2.64 16.63
N ARG A 919 -6.85 -2.37 15.57
CA ARG A 919 -6.42 -1.51 14.44
C ARG A 919 -7.06 -0.14 14.38
N VAL A 920 -8.40 -0.11 14.42
CA VAL A 920 -9.17 1.14 14.41
C VAL A 920 -9.57 1.47 15.85
N VAL A 921 -9.17 2.64 16.33
CA VAL A 921 -9.53 3.15 17.66
C VAL A 921 -10.37 4.41 17.49
N ILE A 922 -11.60 4.39 18.01
CA ILE A 922 -12.55 5.50 17.95
C ILE A 922 -12.85 5.95 19.38
N ASP A 923 -12.35 7.13 19.73
CA ASP A 923 -12.50 7.72 21.07
C ASP A 923 -13.28 9.03 20.97
N LYS A 924 -14.31 9.21 21.81
CA LYS A 924 -15.05 10.47 21.98
C LYS A 924 -15.57 11.07 20.65
N SER A 925 -15.88 10.23 19.69
CA SER A 925 -16.21 10.64 18.31
C SER A 925 -17.62 10.18 17.95
N GLU A 926 -18.23 10.79 16.93
CA GLU A 926 -19.59 10.49 16.47
C GLU A 926 -19.68 10.67 14.94
N ALA A 927 -20.76 10.22 14.30
CA ALA A 927 -20.93 10.27 12.86
C ALA A 927 -19.70 9.73 12.07
N VAL A 928 -19.26 8.53 12.45
CA VAL A 928 -18.16 7.80 11.78
C VAL A 928 -18.76 6.72 10.89
N TYR A 929 -18.42 6.75 9.60
CA TYR A 929 -18.91 5.80 8.60
C TYR A 929 -17.73 5.19 7.85
N MET A 930 -17.56 3.87 7.95
CA MET A 930 -16.49 3.14 7.29
C MET A 930 -17.05 2.01 6.41
N TYR A 931 -16.63 1.97 5.15
CA TYR A 931 -17.03 0.95 4.18
C TYR A 931 -15.84 0.08 3.84
N ASN A 932 -16.02 -1.24 3.82
CA ASN A 932 -14.97 -2.23 3.49
C ASN A 932 -13.64 -1.97 4.24
N MET A 933 -13.74 -1.87 5.57
CA MET A 933 -12.58 -1.78 6.45
C MET A 933 -11.95 -3.17 6.57
N ASN A 934 -10.71 -3.32 6.12
CA ASN A 934 -9.94 -4.55 6.17
C ASN A 934 -8.79 -4.44 7.16
N SER A 935 -8.49 -5.55 7.82
CA SER A 935 -7.36 -5.70 8.73
C SER A 935 -6.65 -7.03 8.48
N ILE A 936 -5.34 -7.08 8.72
CA ILE A 936 -4.60 -8.34 8.78
C ILE A 936 -4.10 -8.53 10.21
N ALA A 937 -4.45 -9.69 10.76
CA ALA A 937 -3.97 -10.24 12.01
C ALA A 937 -4.11 -9.35 13.25
N ALA A 938 -5.26 -8.69 13.37
CA ALA A 938 -5.66 -8.01 14.59
C ALA A 938 -6.79 -8.77 15.29
N SER A 939 -6.71 -8.85 16.61
CA SER A 939 -7.72 -9.53 17.42
C SER A 939 -9.08 -8.84 17.29
N PHE A 940 -9.06 -7.51 17.31
CA PHE A 940 -10.22 -6.65 17.08
C PHE A 940 -9.96 -5.64 15.97
N LEU A 941 -10.92 -5.54 15.06
CA LEU A 941 -10.91 -4.60 13.96
C LEU A 941 -11.25 -3.18 14.46
N PHE A 942 -12.16 -3.07 15.42
CA PHE A 942 -12.61 -1.81 16.03
C PHE A 942 -12.60 -1.88 17.55
N ASP A 943 -11.96 -0.88 18.15
CA ASP A 943 -12.11 -0.46 19.53
C ASP A 943 -12.84 0.89 19.57
N VAL A 944 -13.88 1.00 20.38
CA VAL A 944 -14.63 2.25 20.59
C VAL A 944 -14.62 2.57 22.08
N ASP A 945 -14.17 3.78 22.42
CA ASP A 945 -14.10 4.30 23.79
C ASP A 945 -13.41 3.31 24.79
N GLY A 946 -12.35 2.63 24.34
CA GLY A 946 -11.61 1.63 25.12
C GLY A 946 -12.35 0.30 25.28
N THR A 947 -13.31 0.01 24.40
CA THR A 947 -14.04 -1.24 24.35
C THR A 947 -13.78 -1.93 23.02
N GLU A 948 -13.19 -3.12 23.08
CA GLU A 948 -13.01 -4.02 21.94
C GLU A 948 -14.38 -4.54 21.45
N LEU A 949 -14.85 -4.09 20.27
CA LEU A 949 -16.22 -4.36 19.82
C LEU A 949 -16.33 -5.33 18.65
N VAL A 950 -15.39 -5.26 17.70
CA VAL A 950 -15.52 -5.99 16.43
C VAL A 950 -14.39 -7.03 16.31
N PRO A 951 -14.61 -8.29 16.72
CA PRO A 951 -13.58 -9.32 16.65
C PRO A 951 -13.37 -9.83 15.22
N TYR A 952 -12.17 -10.33 14.92
CA TYR A 952 -11.86 -10.90 13.60
C TYR A 952 -12.72 -12.11 13.22
N LEU A 953 -13.14 -12.92 14.20
CA LEU A 953 -13.77 -14.23 13.98
C LEU A 953 -15.02 -14.17 13.07
N ASN A 954 -15.81 -13.10 13.15
CA ASN A 954 -17.00 -12.93 12.33
C ASN A 954 -16.71 -12.33 10.95
N ASN A 955 -15.50 -11.80 10.77
CA ASN A 955 -15.09 -10.96 9.65
C ASN A 955 -14.04 -11.61 8.76
N GLN A 956 -13.75 -12.90 8.96
CA GLN A 956 -12.74 -13.60 8.18
C GLN A 956 -13.03 -13.54 6.67
N GLY A 957 -12.02 -13.15 5.92
CA GLY A 957 -11.98 -13.15 4.47
C GLY A 957 -11.08 -14.22 3.90
N THR A 958 -10.73 -14.05 2.62
CA THR A 958 -9.79 -14.95 1.92
C THR A 958 -8.36 -14.86 2.46
N PHE A 959 -7.99 -13.69 2.98
CA PHE A 959 -6.70 -13.46 3.67
C PHE A 959 -6.86 -12.45 4.80
N ALA A 960 -7.24 -11.21 4.48
CA ALA A 960 -7.59 -10.20 5.48
C ALA A 960 -8.93 -10.53 6.16
N ASP A 961 -9.24 -9.83 7.24
CA ASP A 961 -10.56 -9.76 7.86
C ASP A 961 -11.25 -8.47 7.38
N THR A 962 -12.53 -8.51 7.00
CA THR A 962 -13.30 -7.36 6.46
C THR A 962 -14.57 -7.08 7.23
N VAL A 963 -14.81 -5.79 7.48
CA VAL A 963 -16.11 -5.22 7.83
C VAL A 963 -16.65 -4.46 6.62
N ALA A 964 -17.75 -4.94 6.04
CA ALA A 964 -18.37 -4.32 4.87
C ALA A 964 -18.90 -2.92 5.17
N PHE A 965 -19.49 -2.74 6.35
CA PHE A 965 -19.99 -1.46 6.82
C PHE A 965 -19.89 -1.35 8.34
N PHE A 966 -19.33 -0.26 8.82
CA PHE A 966 -19.35 0.14 10.22
C PHE A 966 -19.90 1.55 10.30
N GLU A 967 -20.87 1.76 11.19
CA GLU A 967 -21.33 3.09 11.56
C GLU A 967 -21.30 3.27 13.09
N TYR A 968 -20.87 4.45 13.51
CA TYR A 968 -21.10 4.99 14.85
C TYR A 968 -21.80 6.34 14.66
N PRO A 969 -23.15 6.34 14.64
CA PRO A 969 -23.96 7.48 14.23
C PRO A 969 -23.78 8.74 15.08
#